data_AF-R3WFK2-F1
#
_entry.id   AF-R3WFK2-F1
#
_cell.length_a   1.000
_cell.length_b   1.000
_cell.length_c   1.000
_cell.angle_alpha   90.00
_cell.angle_beta   90.00
_cell.angle_gamma   90.00
#
_symmetry.space_group_name_H-M   'P 1'
#
loop_
_entity.id
_entity.type
_entity.pdbx_description
1 polymer ?
#
loop_
_entity_poly.entity_id
_entity_poly.type
_entity_poly.pdbx_seq_one_letter_code
_entity_poly.pdbx_strand_id
1 'polypeptide(L)'
;MRVKKPLCMLTILIAISGHLVLTQSDKAQANVSGSSSDSLDEIIDIPSLESDVLKQSTESSKQTDSKMEEETTSSETNSSSQKSSNKIQENYSDEKQTNEKVVDAGWTYVLQDGYAYIISSDASGNVEVPDTLGGKPIRFKTLDYSVFNNYQNITSFKVSAPLLVDSITFQAWNNLESVDLNLISVGNNSTARLFEGCNQLRSINLNNFDTSNITNMSYMFAGCINLTSLNVSKFETGNVIDMSSMFLDCNSLTNLNVANWDTSKAVSMAGMFKFCYDLARIDLSNWDTSKVTNMVDMFYNCNSLVGLNVSNWDTSRVVNMEGLFAACISLRSINVTNWDTSNVTDMSNMFSYCYALTSLDLSNFNTMKVTDMSYMFDSCPNFISLNALNWNTSNVINMKGMFREKADSPDQILNIQTNDQNLLTYNYAEDRRFPYGPKFDPDGGIFPDGTSTTKSYFSKVAMTPNEYQNKITLSSFREYIKGIEPTKEMNNFSVWTNTPGKNFDKITNVLDEIHTTYIANWHPIITPNIPDGSTSPDSVSPLSRLGIAYYPTILTIPKTELNESGEQIIPIQTTSLHIGVKDQSAFTSWTLRAQVRWDKDDLSGSSILSNNEGKVCKNENNGIDPFREEDLKDTSEVIGEPHLSINEMESLIMSAQNDKRVGVYDYSLGKLTLIIPEVKYVEPNQYSGTIQWNLVSAP
;
A
#
# COMPACT_ATOMS: atom_id res chain seq x y z
N MET A 1 -50.66 -20.24 -12.97
CA MET A 1 -49.59 -20.20 -14.01
C MET A 1 -49.07 -18.77 -14.12
N ARG A 2 -47.74 -18.61 -13.94
CA ARG A 2 -46.89 -17.43 -14.21
C ARG A 2 -47.19 -16.11 -13.46
N VAL A 3 -46.52 -15.99 -12.31
CA VAL A 3 -46.11 -14.72 -11.68
C VAL A 3 -44.80 -14.27 -12.34
N LYS A 4 -44.74 -13.02 -12.83
CA LYS A 4 -43.52 -12.35 -13.28
C LYS A 4 -42.80 -11.74 -12.07
N LYS A 5 -41.55 -12.15 -11.83
CA LYS A 5 -40.57 -11.43 -11.00
C LYS A 5 -39.90 -10.35 -11.86
N PRO A 6 -39.62 -9.14 -11.36
CA PRO A 6 -38.66 -8.26 -12.00
C PRO A 6 -37.24 -8.67 -11.58
N LEU A 7 -36.34 -8.70 -12.57
CA LEU A 7 -34.93 -8.98 -12.49
C LEU A 7 -34.22 -7.66 -12.10
N CYS A 8 -33.41 -7.65 -11.04
CA CYS A 8 -32.51 -6.54 -10.71
C CYS A 8 -31.50 -6.33 -11.85
N MET A 9 -31.40 -5.09 -12.35
CA MET A 9 -30.25 -4.59 -13.12
C MET A 9 -29.02 -4.58 -12.20
N LEU A 10 -27.95 -5.30 -12.52
CA LEU A 10 -26.87 -4.99 -13.49
C LEU A 10 -25.87 -3.96 -12.93
N THR A 11 -24.82 -4.54 -12.34
CA THR A 11 -23.50 -4.00 -12.03
C THR A 11 -22.94 -3.18 -13.18
N ILE A 12 -22.64 -1.91 -12.95
CA ILE A 12 -21.83 -1.10 -13.87
C ILE A 12 -20.36 -1.39 -13.55
N LEU A 13 -19.72 -2.18 -14.42
CA LEU A 13 -18.26 -2.17 -14.59
C LEU A 13 -17.90 -0.91 -15.38
N ILE A 14 -17.13 0.00 -14.78
CA ILE A 14 -16.34 0.97 -15.55
C ILE A 14 -14.94 0.36 -15.69
N ALA A 15 -14.67 -0.20 -16.87
CA ALA A 15 -13.31 -0.52 -17.30
C ALA A 15 -12.74 0.72 -18.01
N ILE A 16 -11.77 1.39 -17.38
CA ILE A 16 -10.87 2.31 -18.08
C ILE A 16 -9.59 1.52 -18.35
N SER A 17 -9.54 0.85 -19.50
CA SER A 17 -8.29 0.37 -20.09
C SER A 17 -7.85 1.40 -21.14
N GLY A 18 -6.80 2.14 -20.83
CA GLY A 18 -6.16 3.05 -21.77
C GLY A 18 -5.43 2.30 -22.88
N HIS A 19 -5.56 2.79 -24.11
CA HIS A 19 -4.59 2.63 -25.18
C HIS A 19 -4.63 3.93 -26.01
N LEU A 20 -3.73 4.86 -25.71
CA LEU A 20 -3.38 5.91 -26.66
C LEU A 20 -1.95 5.65 -27.11
N VAL A 21 -1.85 5.10 -28.31
CA VAL A 21 -0.62 4.97 -29.09
C VAL A 21 -0.17 6.39 -29.47
N LEU A 22 0.98 6.83 -28.97
CA LEU A 22 1.64 8.04 -29.44
C LEU A 22 2.41 7.72 -30.73
N THR A 23 1.94 8.23 -31.85
CA THR A 23 2.77 8.44 -33.05
C THR A 23 2.96 9.94 -33.27
N GLN A 24 4.21 10.36 -33.35
CA GLN A 24 4.62 11.70 -33.80
C GLN A 24 4.12 11.94 -35.24
N SER A 25 3.48 13.08 -35.52
CA SER A 25 3.98 14.05 -36.50
C SER A 25 3.21 15.38 -36.50
N ASP A 26 3.99 16.42 -36.77
CA ASP A 26 3.67 17.68 -37.45
C ASP A 26 3.03 18.89 -36.76
N LYS A 27 3.78 19.99 -36.95
CA LYS A 27 3.57 21.38 -36.60
C LYS A 27 2.30 21.96 -37.22
N ALA A 28 1.56 22.75 -36.45
CA ALA A 28 0.96 24.00 -36.94
C ALA A 28 0.68 24.97 -35.79
N GLN A 29 1.21 26.19 -35.90
CA GLN A 29 0.89 27.34 -35.07
C GLN A 29 -0.55 27.82 -35.35
N ALA A 30 -1.33 28.10 -34.31
CA ALA A 30 -2.31 29.20 -34.31
C ALA A 30 -2.67 29.58 -32.86
N ASN A 31 -2.38 30.84 -32.51
CA ASN A 31 -2.87 31.53 -31.33
C ASN A 31 -4.41 31.56 -31.31
N VAL A 32 -5.01 31.56 -30.11
CA VAL A 32 -5.93 32.61 -29.59
C VAL A 32 -6.53 32.14 -28.23
N SER A 33 -6.14 32.90 -27.19
CA SER A 33 -6.82 33.28 -25.94
C SER A 33 -7.88 32.39 -25.25
N GLY A 34 -7.73 32.24 -23.92
CA GLY A 34 -8.87 32.28 -22.99
C GLY A 34 -8.81 31.37 -21.77
N SER A 35 -8.61 31.97 -20.59
CA SER A 35 -8.98 31.53 -19.23
C SER A 35 -8.33 30.28 -18.60
N SER A 36 -7.35 30.58 -17.74
CA SER A 36 -7.13 30.06 -16.37
C SER A 36 -7.40 28.58 -16.07
N SER A 37 -6.32 27.81 -16.07
CA SER A 37 -6.15 26.61 -15.26
C SER A 37 -5.66 27.00 -13.86
N ASP A 38 -6.50 26.85 -12.84
CA ASP A 38 -6.01 26.74 -11.46
C ASP A 38 -5.98 25.26 -11.09
N SER A 39 -4.76 24.79 -10.85
CA SER A 39 -4.36 23.52 -10.30
C SER A 39 -4.87 23.34 -8.87
N LEU A 40 -5.59 22.24 -8.61
CA LEU A 40 -5.82 21.72 -7.26
C LEU A 40 -4.85 20.57 -7.00
N ASP A 41 -3.57 20.92 -6.85
CA ASP A 41 -2.62 20.14 -6.06
C ASP A 41 -2.49 20.86 -4.72
N GLU A 42 -3.34 20.51 -3.74
CA GLU A 42 -3.10 20.86 -2.35
C GLU A 42 -3.12 19.57 -1.51
N ILE A 43 -1.90 19.09 -1.28
CA ILE A 43 -1.53 18.15 -0.24
C ILE A 43 -1.90 18.79 1.10
N ILE A 44 -2.90 18.26 1.80
CA ILE A 44 -3.16 18.62 3.19
C ILE A 44 -2.45 17.61 4.08
N ASP A 45 -1.32 18.05 4.62
CA ASP A 45 -0.66 17.47 5.78
C ASP A 45 -1.63 17.41 6.97
N ILE A 46 -1.79 16.21 7.54
CA ILE A 46 -2.37 16.04 8.88
C ILE A 46 -1.18 15.99 9.85
N PRO A 47 -1.02 16.94 10.78
CA PRO A 47 0.10 16.89 11.71
C PRO A 47 -0.05 15.70 12.68
N SER A 48 0.98 14.86 12.72
CA SER A 48 1.24 13.92 13.80
C SER A 48 1.52 14.68 15.10
N LEU A 49 0.68 14.50 16.12
CA LEU A 49 0.94 14.98 17.48
C LEU A 49 1.53 13.84 18.30
N GLU A 50 2.85 13.83 18.46
CA GLU A 50 3.53 13.14 19.56
C GLU A 50 3.71 14.10 20.76
N SER A 51 3.54 13.50 21.93
CA SER A 51 3.82 13.89 23.32
C SER A 51 4.50 15.22 23.63
N ASP A 52 3.92 15.98 24.57
CA ASP A 52 4.54 16.17 25.89
C ASP A 52 3.64 16.89 26.93
N VAL A 53 3.94 16.58 28.21
CA VAL A 53 3.62 17.31 29.47
C VAL A 53 2.47 16.79 30.35
N LEU A 54 2.88 15.98 31.33
CA LEU A 54 2.31 15.90 32.69
C LEU A 54 2.25 17.28 33.38
N LYS A 55 1.12 17.61 34.02
CA LYS A 55 1.03 17.77 35.50
C LYS A 55 -0.37 18.22 35.97
N GLN A 56 -0.85 17.48 36.96
CA GLN A 56 -1.73 17.88 38.07
C GLN A 56 -3.18 18.34 37.78
N SER A 57 -4.13 17.49 38.17
CA SER A 57 -5.01 17.83 39.29
C SER A 57 -5.56 16.56 39.95
N THR A 58 -5.25 16.44 41.24
CA THR A 58 -5.83 15.52 42.22
C THR A 58 -7.07 16.17 42.83
N GLU A 59 -8.18 15.44 42.93
CA GLU A 59 -9.12 15.37 44.09
C GLU A 59 -10.39 14.61 43.64
N SER A 60 -10.53 13.33 44.05
CA SER A 60 -11.32 12.89 45.21
C SER A 60 -12.83 12.94 45.00
N SER A 61 -13.43 11.78 44.71
CA SER A 61 -14.70 11.41 45.36
C SER A 61 -14.80 9.90 45.60
N LYS A 62 -14.90 9.62 46.90
CA LYS A 62 -15.08 8.39 47.65
C LYS A 62 -15.96 7.31 47.00
N GLN A 63 -15.45 6.08 47.10
CA GLN A 63 -16.22 4.84 47.21
C GLN A 63 -17.27 4.93 48.31
N THR A 64 -18.43 4.37 48.01
CA THR A 64 -19.28 3.68 48.99
C THR A 64 -19.78 2.40 48.35
N ASP A 65 -19.30 1.28 48.90
CA ASP A 65 -19.89 -0.04 48.75
C ASP A 65 -21.32 -0.03 49.28
N SER A 66 -22.26 -0.67 48.57
CA SER A 66 -23.25 -1.50 49.25
C SER A 66 -23.82 -2.57 48.32
N LYS A 67 -23.96 -3.74 48.95
CA LYS A 67 -24.29 -5.06 48.43
C LYS A 67 -25.64 -5.13 47.73
N MET A 68 -25.69 -5.96 46.69
CA MET A 68 -26.90 -6.62 46.23
C MET A 68 -27.31 -7.70 47.24
N GLU A 69 -28.58 -7.71 47.62
CA GLU A 69 -29.30 -8.92 48.03
C GLU A 69 -30.64 -8.94 47.27
N GLU A 70 -30.95 -10.11 46.72
CA GLU A 70 -32.20 -10.47 46.04
C GLU A 70 -33.37 -10.44 47.03
N GLU A 71 -34.53 -10.00 46.59
CA GLU A 71 -35.77 -10.71 46.92
C GLU A 71 -36.88 -10.41 45.91
N THR A 72 -37.35 -11.48 45.28
CA THR A 72 -38.59 -11.61 44.52
C THR A 72 -39.83 -11.37 45.39
N THR A 73 -40.88 -10.69 44.90
CA THR A 73 -42.27 -11.21 44.88
C THR A 73 -43.30 -10.21 44.31
N SER A 74 -44.06 -10.74 43.34
CA SER A 74 -45.51 -10.61 43.10
C SER A 74 -46.29 -9.30 43.31
N SER A 75 -46.96 -8.89 42.22
CA SER A 75 -48.37 -8.48 42.10
C SER A 75 -49.09 -7.89 43.33
N GLU A 76 -49.66 -6.69 43.16
CA GLU A 76 -51.11 -6.53 42.93
C GLU A 76 -51.50 -5.05 42.78
N THR A 77 -52.49 -4.87 41.92
CA THR A 77 -53.36 -3.71 41.75
C THR A 77 -53.93 -3.19 43.07
N ASN A 78 -53.93 -1.87 43.31
CA ASN A 78 -55.18 -1.09 43.33
C ASN A 78 -55.00 0.40 43.57
N SER A 79 -56.00 1.09 43.04
CA SER A 79 -56.32 2.50 42.97
C SER A 79 -56.38 3.31 44.27
N SER A 80 -56.53 4.63 44.07
CA SER A 80 -56.99 5.71 44.96
C SER A 80 -55.84 6.54 45.56
N SER A 81 -55.85 7.88 45.61
CA SER A 81 -56.90 8.88 45.38
C SER A 81 -56.26 10.27 45.25
N GLN A 82 -56.98 11.14 44.54
CA GLN A 82 -56.72 12.57 44.32
C GLN A 82 -56.44 13.40 45.59
N LYS A 83 -55.67 14.49 45.41
CA LYS A 83 -56.01 15.79 46.00
C LYS A 83 -55.77 16.93 45.00
N SER A 84 -56.79 17.76 44.92
CA SER A 84 -57.11 18.87 44.03
C SER A 84 -56.40 20.18 44.36
N SER A 85 -56.26 21.05 43.35
CA SER A 85 -56.50 22.49 43.51
C SER A 85 -56.79 23.22 42.18
N ASN A 86 -58.06 23.61 42.03
CA ASN A 86 -58.67 24.81 41.41
C ASN A 86 -58.19 25.31 40.03
N LYS A 87 -59.01 25.18 38.98
CA LYS A 87 -60.18 26.02 38.55
C LYS A 87 -59.78 27.35 37.88
N ILE A 88 -59.97 27.40 36.56
CA ILE A 88 -60.63 28.51 35.86
C ILE A 88 -61.71 27.88 34.98
N GLN A 89 -62.96 28.34 35.16
CA GLN A 89 -64.12 27.95 34.37
C GLN A 89 -64.17 28.80 33.10
N GLU A 90 -64.25 28.16 31.94
CA GLU A 90 -64.92 28.72 30.78
C GLU A 90 -66.04 27.78 30.32
N ASN A 91 -67.21 28.36 30.09
CA ASN A 91 -68.42 27.69 29.69
C ASN A 91 -68.27 27.06 28.30
N TYR A 92 -68.49 25.75 28.19
CA TYR A 92 -68.89 25.12 26.94
C TYR A 92 -70.19 24.35 27.16
N SER A 93 -71.15 24.65 26.29
CA SER A 93 -72.46 24.05 26.17
C SER A 93 -72.38 22.53 25.95
N ASP A 94 -73.32 21.81 26.57
CA ASP A 94 -73.61 20.40 26.35
C ASP A 94 -73.87 20.10 24.86
N GLU A 95 -72.84 19.64 24.14
CA GLU A 95 -73.01 18.95 22.85
C GLU A 95 -72.92 17.45 23.07
N LYS A 96 -73.98 16.74 22.67
CA LYS A 96 -74.09 15.28 22.69
C LYS A 96 -72.86 14.65 22.02
N GLN A 97 -72.16 13.77 22.75
CA GLN A 97 -71.27 12.77 22.16
C GLN A 97 -72.07 11.92 21.17
N THR A 98 -71.73 11.97 19.89
CA THR A 98 -72.31 11.10 18.86
C THR A 98 -71.20 10.20 18.32
N ASN A 99 -71.29 8.89 18.57
CA ASN A 99 -70.46 7.87 17.91
C ASN A 99 -70.82 7.69 16.42
N GLU A 100 -71.43 8.71 15.81
CA GLU A 100 -71.92 8.69 14.44
C GLU A 100 -70.79 9.13 13.52
N LYS A 101 -70.50 8.33 12.49
CA LYS A 101 -69.47 8.65 11.50
C LYS A 101 -69.93 9.85 10.68
N VAL A 102 -69.14 10.90 10.65
CA VAL A 102 -69.35 12.09 9.82
C VAL A 102 -68.40 12.03 8.64
N VAL A 103 -68.90 12.38 7.45
CA VAL A 103 -68.09 12.52 6.23
C VAL A 103 -68.17 13.98 5.80
N ASP A 104 -67.03 14.66 5.78
CA ASP A 104 -66.93 16.07 5.36
C ASP A 104 -65.62 16.32 4.63
N ALA A 105 -65.67 17.07 3.52
CA ALA A 105 -64.51 17.47 2.72
C ALA A 105 -63.50 16.34 2.38
N GLY A 106 -63.98 15.10 2.18
CA GLY A 106 -63.13 13.94 1.88
C GLY A 106 -62.52 13.25 3.11
N TRP A 107 -62.88 13.68 4.31
CA TRP A 107 -62.49 13.09 5.60
C TRP A 107 -63.67 12.37 6.24
N THR A 108 -63.44 11.16 6.74
CA THR A 108 -64.39 10.43 7.59
C THR A 108 -63.88 10.46 9.03
N TYR A 109 -64.70 10.92 9.98
CA TYR A 109 -64.31 11.09 11.37
C TYR A 109 -65.48 10.85 12.35
N VAL A 110 -65.16 10.76 13.64
CA VAL A 110 -66.16 10.73 14.73
C VAL A 110 -65.85 11.84 15.74
N LEU A 111 -66.90 12.45 16.29
CA LEU A 111 -66.76 13.47 17.32
C LEU A 111 -66.77 12.80 18.69
N GLN A 112 -65.63 12.83 19.38
CA GLN A 112 -65.49 12.23 20.70
C GLN A 112 -64.54 13.08 21.56
N ASP A 113 -64.84 13.22 22.85
CA ASP A 113 -63.96 13.86 23.84
C ASP A 113 -63.48 15.28 23.43
N GLY A 114 -64.30 16.02 22.69
CA GLY A 114 -63.98 17.37 22.20
C GLY A 114 -63.13 17.43 20.93
N TYR A 115 -62.81 16.29 20.32
CA TYR A 115 -62.00 16.20 19.09
C TYR A 115 -62.77 15.54 17.94
N ALA A 116 -62.34 15.84 16.71
CA ALA A 116 -62.67 15.08 15.52
C ALA A 116 -61.60 14.00 15.29
N TYR A 117 -61.92 12.75 15.62
CA TYR A 117 -61.02 11.61 15.41
C TYR A 117 -61.14 11.09 13.99
N ILE A 118 -60.08 11.22 13.20
CA ILE A 118 -60.07 10.75 11.81
C ILE A 118 -60.09 9.22 11.76
N ILE A 119 -60.98 8.68 10.93
CA ILE A 119 -61.12 7.25 10.64
C ILE A 119 -60.48 6.93 9.29
N SER A 120 -60.79 7.72 8.26
CA SER A 120 -60.24 7.53 6.91
C SER A 120 -60.28 8.83 6.10
N SER A 121 -59.46 8.90 5.06
CA SER A 121 -59.38 10.01 4.12
C SER A 121 -59.08 9.48 2.71
N ASP A 122 -59.79 10.02 1.72
CA ASP A 122 -59.56 9.73 0.30
C ASP A 122 -58.61 10.76 -0.35
N ALA A 123 -57.97 11.61 0.46
CA ALA A 123 -57.04 12.64 0.00
C ALA A 123 -55.89 12.06 -0.85
N SER A 124 -55.50 12.81 -1.88
CA SER A 124 -54.44 12.46 -2.82
C SER A 124 -53.76 13.72 -3.36
N GLY A 125 -52.59 13.58 -4.01
CA GLY A 125 -51.78 14.71 -4.42
C GLY A 125 -51.24 15.48 -3.22
N ASN A 126 -51.43 16.79 -3.19
CA ASN A 126 -51.01 17.62 -2.06
C ASN A 126 -52.06 17.59 -0.96
N VAL A 127 -51.71 17.05 0.20
CA VAL A 127 -52.59 16.91 1.35
C VAL A 127 -52.26 17.95 2.41
N GLU A 128 -53.27 18.76 2.75
CA GLU A 128 -53.25 19.70 3.87
C GLU A 128 -54.35 19.29 4.84
N VAL A 129 -53.96 18.90 6.06
CA VAL A 129 -54.91 18.58 7.13
C VAL A 129 -55.50 19.89 7.65
N PRO A 130 -56.83 20.08 7.62
CA PRO A 130 -57.45 21.32 8.07
C PRO A 130 -57.32 21.51 9.59
N ASP A 131 -57.52 22.74 10.07
CA ASP A 131 -57.41 23.05 11.51
C ASP A 131 -58.50 22.38 12.35
N THR A 132 -59.71 22.27 11.78
CA THR A 132 -60.88 21.69 12.45
C THR A 132 -61.75 20.91 11.46
N LEU A 133 -62.47 19.92 11.98
CA LEU A 133 -63.56 19.24 11.28
C LEU A 133 -64.80 19.19 12.19
N GLY A 134 -65.97 19.49 11.65
CA GLY A 134 -67.18 19.64 12.46
C GLY A 134 -67.05 20.66 13.59
N GLY A 135 -66.21 21.69 13.42
CA GLY A 135 -65.94 22.72 14.42
C GLY A 135 -65.09 22.25 15.61
N LYS A 136 -64.51 21.05 15.58
CA LYS A 136 -63.62 20.51 16.62
C LYS A 136 -62.18 20.36 16.11
N PRO A 137 -61.17 20.50 16.98
CA PRO A 137 -59.78 20.20 16.64
C PRO A 137 -59.62 18.74 16.21
N ILE A 138 -58.70 18.49 15.29
CA ILE A 138 -58.46 17.16 14.73
C ILE A 138 -57.52 16.36 15.62
N ARG A 139 -57.75 15.04 15.70
CA ARG A 139 -56.84 14.09 16.32
C ARG A 139 -56.73 12.81 15.49
N PHE A 140 -55.53 12.26 15.41
CA PHE A 140 -55.30 10.95 14.79
C PHE A 140 -54.89 9.95 15.86
N LYS A 141 -55.58 8.81 15.90
CA LYS A 141 -55.09 7.65 16.66
C LYS A 141 -53.87 7.03 15.96
N THR A 142 -53.94 6.94 14.63
CA THR A 142 -52.78 6.64 13.79
C THR A 142 -52.82 7.54 12.57
N LEU A 143 -51.66 7.95 12.07
CA LEU A 143 -51.48 8.64 10.81
C LEU A 143 -50.61 7.75 9.94
N ASP A 144 -51.25 6.91 9.13
CA ASP A 144 -50.62 5.90 8.29
C ASP A 144 -51.51 5.53 7.09
N TYR A 145 -51.11 4.48 6.35
CA TYR A 145 -51.85 3.94 5.21
C TYR A 145 -53.25 3.39 5.55
N SER A 146 -53.54 3.09 6.82
CA SER A 146 -54.87 2.63 7.25
C SER A 146 -55.89 3.76 7.30
N VAL A 147 -55.42 5.00 7.47
CA VAL A 147 -56.26 6.21 7.42
C VAL A 147 -56.31 6.78 6.01
N PHE A 148 -55.19 6.79 5.28
CA PHE A 148 -55.14 7.36 3.93
C PHE A 148 -55.28 6.29 2.85
N ASN A 149 -56.49 6.07 2.33
CA ASN A 149 -56.76 5.01 1.34
C ASN A 149 -55.94 5.18 0.04
N ASN A 150 -55.69 6.43 -0.35
CA ASN A 150 -54.97 6.80 -1.57
C ASN A 150 -53.52 7.25 -1.28
N TYR A 151 -52.92 6.79 -0.19
CA TYR A 151 -51.58 7.23 0.24
C TYR A 151 -50.49 7.11 -0.84
N GLN A 152 -50.59 6.12 -1.73
CA GLN A 152 -49.69 5.96 -2.86
C GLN A 152 -49.77 7.12 -3.87
N ASN A 153 -50.83 7.91 -3.88
CA ASN A 153 -50.99 9.08 -4.75
C ASN A 153 -50.68 10.40 -4.04
N ILE A 154 -50.30 10.38 -2.76
CA ILE A 154 -49.97 11.59 -2.01
C ILE A 154 -48.55 12.03 -2.37
N THR A 155 -48.41 13.28 -2.81
CA THR A 155 -47.15 13.91 -3.22
C THR A 155 -46.61 14.89 -2.18
N SER A 156 -47.47 15.48 -1.35
CA SER A 156 -47.03 16.25 -0.18
C SER A 156 -47.99 16.13 0.98
N PHE A 157 -47.48 16.28 2.20
CA PHE A 157 -48.28 16.25 3.43
C PHE A 157 -47.90 17.40 4.35
N LYS A 158 -48.89 18.19 4.79
CA LYS A 158 -48.72 19.22 5.82
C LYS A 158 -49.94 19.34 6.72
N VAL A 159 -49.74 19.96 7.88
CA VAL A 159 -50.79 20.29 8.86
C VAL A 159 -50.87 21.81 9.02
N SER A 160 -52.08 22.34 9.13
CA SER A 160 -52.32 23.79 9.27
C SER A 160 -52.37 24.27 10.73
N ALA A 161 -52.58 23.35 11.68
CA ALA A 161 -52.62 23.60 13.12
C ALA A 161 -51.87 22.52 13.93
N PRO A 162 -51.51 22.80 15.20
CA PRO A 162 -50.98 21.80 16.12
C PRO A 162 -51.83 20.53 16.16
N LEU A 163 -51.21 19.40 15.84
CA LEU A 163 -51.85 18.10 15.71
C LEU A 163 -51.18 17.10 16.64
N LEU A 164 -51.97 16.55 17.56
CA LEU A 164 -51.55 15.41 18.36
C LEU A 164 -51.87 14.12 17.64
N VAL A 165 -50.87 13.24 17.51
CA VAL A 165 -50.99 11.95 16.86
C VAL A 165 -50.45 10.88 17.80
N ASP A 166 -51.21 9.82 18.09
CA ASP A 166 -50.71 8.79 19.01
C ASP A 166 -49.61 7.94 18.33
N SER A 167 -49.69 7.70 17.01
CA SER A 167 -48.65 7.03 16.20
C SER A 167 -48.65 7.54 14.74
N ILE A 168 -47.48 7.75 14.16
CA ILE A 168 -47.32 8.29 12.80
C ILE A 168 -46.32 7.47 11.99
N THR A 169 -46.66 7.17 10.73
CA THR A 169 -45.75 6.61 9.74
C THR A 169 -46.21 6.92 8.30
N PHE A 170 -45.25 7.28 7.46
CA PHE A 170 -45.38 7.44 6.01
C PHE A 170 -44.75 6.26 5.26
N GLN A 171 -44.56 5.12 5.93
CA GLN A 171 -43.87 3.97 5.36
C GLN A 171 -44.44 3.58 3.98
N ALA A 172 -43.54 3.46 3.00
CA ALA A 172 -43.82 3.11 1.61
C ALA A 172 -44.80 4.05 0.87
N TRP A 173 -44.88 5.32 1.27
CA TRP A 173 -45.56 6.38 0.51
C TRP A 173 -44.67 6.78 -0.68
N ASN A 174 -44.60 5.92 -1.69
CA ASN A 174 -43.58 5.96 -2.73
C ASN A 174 -43.56 7.24 -3.58
N ASN A 175 -44.68 7.96 -3.67
CA ASN A 175 -44.79 9.21 -4.44
C ASN A 175 -44.66 10.47 -3.57
N LEU A 176 -44.42 10.34 -2.26
CA LEU A 176 -44.31 11.47 -1.34
C LEU A 176 -43.01 12.23 -1.59
N GLU A 177 -43.12 13.48 -2.02
CA GLU A 177 -41.98 14.34 -2.37
C GLU A 177 -41.60 15.30 -1.24
N SER A 178 -42.57 15.72 -0.42
CA SER A 178 -42.33 16.63 0.70
C SER A 178 -43.27 16.44 1.88
N VAL A 179 -42.78 16.67 3.10
CA VAL A 179 -43.56 16.58 4.33
C VAL A 179 -43.23 17.72 5.29
N ASP A 180 -44.25 18.32 5.89
CA ASP A 180 -44.11 19.28 6.99
C ASP A 180 -44.72 18.74 8.29
N LEU A 181 -43.87 18.43 9.26
CA LEU A 181 -44.25 17.93 10.58
C LEU A 181 -44.04 18.96 11.70
N ASN A 182 -43.83 20.25 11.39
CA ASN A 182 -43.53 21.27 12.40
C ASN A 182 -44.62 21.51 13.45
N LEU A 183 -45.85 21.07 13.18
CA LEU A 183 -46.96 21.22 14.12
C LEU A 183 -47.45 19.87 14.63
N ILE A 184 -46.69 18.79 14.43
CA ILE A 184 -47.08 17.45 14.89
C ILE A 184 -46.33 17.08 16.16
N SER A 185 -47.08 16.63 17.17
CA SER A 185 -46.55 15.99 18.38
C SER A 185 -46.98 14.53 18.39
N VAL A 186 -46.02 13.64 18.66
CA VAL A 186 -46.26 12.19 18.70
C VAL A 186 -46.40 11.74 20.15
N GLY A 187 -47.52 11.09 20.46
CA GLY A 187 -47.85 10.66 21.83
C GLY A 187 -47.14 9.38 22.29
N ASN A 188 -46.53 8.63 21.37
CA ASN A 188 -45.74 7.43 21.68
C ASN A 188 -44.25 7.76 21.82
N ASN A 189 -43.45 6.77 22.25
CA ASN A 189 -42.01 6.90 22.43
C ASN A 189 -41.19 6.33 21.25
N SER A 190 -41.76 6.26 20.03
CA SER A 190 -41.13 5.63 18.87
C SER A 190 -41.44 6.33 17.54
N THR A 191 -40.38 6.67 16.80
CA THR A 191 -40.45 7.16 15.42
C THR A 191 -39.90 6.15 14.42
N ALA A 192 -39.87 4.88 14.84
CA ALA A 192 -39.37 3.80 14.00
C ALA A 192 -40.13 3.75 12.67
N ARG A 193 -39.40 3.61 11.55
CA ARG A 193 -39.96 3.51 10.19
C ARG A 193 -40.83 4.70 9.76
N LEU A 194 -40.63 5.90 10.32
CA LEU A 194 -41.45 7.07 10.02
C LEU A 194 -41.51 7.39 8.51
N PHE A 195 -40.39 7.31 7.81
CA PHE A 195 -40.29 7.58 6.37
C PHE A 195 -39.69 6.40 5.60
N GLU A 196 -39.78 5.18 6.14
CA GLU A 196 -39.15 4.02 5.51
C GLU A 196 -39.73 3.77 4.11
N GLY A 197 -38.88 3.75 3.09
CA GLY A 197 -39.28 3.51 1.69
C GLY A 197 -39.95 4.70 1.01
N CYS A 198 -39.86 5.92 1.57
CA CYS A 198 -40.31 7.15 0.91
C CYS A 198 -39.31 7.58 -0.18
N ASN A 199 -39.21 6.80 -1.24
CA ASN A 199 -38.12 6.92 -2.23
C ASN A 199 -38.12 8.25 -2.99
N GLN A 200 -39.25 8.95 -3.13
CA GLN A 200 -39.34 10.25 -3.82
C GLN A 200 -39.15 11.46 -2.89
N LEU A 201 -38.95 11.23 -1.58
CA LEU A 201 -38.91 12.30 -0.58
C LEU A 201 -37.64 13.15 -0.75
N ARG A 202 -37.85 14.45 -0.98
CA ARG A 202 -36.78 15.44 -1.23
C ARG A 202 -36.68 16.48 -0.13
N SER A 203 -37.75 16.73 0.61
CA SER A 203 -37.80 17.77 1.63
C SER A 203 -38.64 17.35 2.84
N ILE A 204 -38.08 17.52 4.03
CA ILE A 204 -38.76 17.23 5.30
C ILE A 204 -38.57 18.40 6.25
N ASN A 205 -39.65 18.95 6.77
CA ASN A 205 -39.63 20.01 7.77
C ASN A 205 -39.86 19.42 9.17
N LEU A 206 -38.82 19.46 10.01
CA LEU A 206 -38.78 18.85 11.36
C LEU A 206 -38.35 19.85 12.45
N ASN A 207 -38.42 21.16 12.18
CA ASN A 207 -37.84 22.20 13.04
C ASN A 207 -38.38 22.25 14.47
N ASN A 208 -39.60 21.75 14.68
CA ASN A 208 -40.30 21.68 15.97
C ASN A 208 -40.78 20.26 16.30
N PHE A 209 -40.25 19.24 15.61
CA PHE A 209 -40.64 17.86 15.85
C PHE A 209 -40.04 17.38 17.19
N ASP A 210 -40.89 17.21 18.19
CA ASP A 210 -40.47 16.82 19.55
C ASP A 210 -39.95 15.37 19.56
N THR A 211 -38.68 15.23 19.92
CA THR A 211 -37.97 13.95 20.02
C THR A 211 -37.55 13.60 21.45
N SER A 212 -37.89 14.45 22.43
CA SER A 212 -37.42 14.37 23.81
C SER A 212 -37.77 13.05 24.51
N ASN A 213 -38.90 12.42 24.14
CA ASN A 213 -39.36 11.15 24.73
C ASN A 213 -39.13 9.93 23.83
N ILE A 214 -38.47 10.09 22.68
CA ILE A 214 -38.28 9.00 21.73
C ILE A 214 -37.17 8.07 22.20
N THR A 215 -37.47 6.78 22.20
CA THR A 215 -36.56 5.70 22.58
C THR A 215 -36.13 4.83 21.39
N ASN A 216 -36.86 4.88 20.28
CA ASN A 216 -36.59 4.09 19.08
C ASN A 216 -36.71 4.97 17.82
N MET A 217 -35.59 5.13 17.10
CA MET A 217 -35.48 5.85 15.81
C MET A 217 -35.08 4.90 14.67
N SER A 218 -35.21 3.59 14.87
CA SER A 218 -34.78 2.60 13.89
C SER A 218 -35.50 2.77 12.54
N TYR A 219 -34.76 2.68 11.44
CA TYR A 219 -35.29 2.83 10.07
C TYR A 219 -36.04 4.14 9.79
N MET A 220 -35.90 5.19 10.63
CA MET A 220 -36.73 6.41 10.55
C MET A 220 -36.70 7.07 9.16
N PHE A 221 -35.55 7.07 8.47
CA PHE A 221 -35.37 7.63 7.13
C PHE A 221 -34.90 6.59 6.11
N ALA A 222 -35.00 5.30 6.43
CA ALA A 222 -34.48 4.24 5.56
C ALA A 222 -35.12 4.27 4.16
N GLY A 223 -34.33 4.17 3.09
CA GLY A 223 -34.82 4.19 1.72
C GLY A 223 -35.25 5.57 1.20
N CYS A 224 -34.98 6.66 1.93
CA CYS A 224 -35.15 8.03 1.41
C CYS A 224 -34.04 8.36 0.39
N ILE A 225 -33.99 7.62 -0.73
CA ILE A 225 -32.88 7.63 -1.70
C ILE A 225 -32.62 8.98 -2.37
N ASN A 226 -33.65 9.84 -2.48
CA ASN A 226 -33.57 11.16 -3.13
C ASN A 226 -33.37 12.33 -2.14
N LEU A 227 -33.20 12.04 -0.85
CA LEU A 227 -33.01 13.06 0.18
C LEU A 227 -31.57 13.56 0.18
N THR A 228 -31.33 14.79 -0.28
CA THR A 228 -29.97 15.35 -0.43
C THR A 228 -29.42 16.01 0.84
N SER A 229 -30.31 16.51 1.70
CA SER A 229 -30.00 17.15 2.97
C SER A 229 -31.15 16.95 3.95
N LEU A 230 -30.83 16.97 5.25
CA LEU A 230 -31.81 16.82 6.32
C LEU A 230 -31.34 17.59 7.55
N ASN A 231 -32.24 18.38 8.15
CA ASN A 231 -31.96 19.06 9.40
C ASN A 231 -32.43 18.22 10.60
N VAL A 232 -31.49 17.56 11.28
CA VAL A 232 -31.72 16.80 12.53
C VAL A 232 -30.97 17.39 13.73
N SER A 233 -30.46 18.62 13.59
CA SER A 233 -29.59 19.25 14.61
C SER A 233 -30.28 19.54 15.94
N LYS A 234 -31.62 19.58 15.94
CA LYS A 234 -32.46 19.82 17.12
C LYS A 234 -33.01 18.54 17.75
N PHE A 235 -32.65 17.37 17.24
CA PHE A 235 -33.13 16.12 17.82
C PHE A 235 -32.56 15.93 19.23
N GLU A 236 -33.42 15.62 20.18
CA GLU A 236 -33.07 15.28 21.56
C GLU A 236 -32.93 13.76 21.67
N THR A 237 -31.72 13.25 21.43
CA THR A 237 -31.48 11.80 21.33
C THR A 237 -31.11 11.12 22.65
N GLY A 238 -31.02 11.85 23.76
CA GLY A 238 -30.55 11.32 25.05
C GLY A 238 -31.43 10.24 25.69
N ASN A 239 -32.59 9.95 25.11
CA ASN A 239 -33.46 8.83 25.48
C ASN A 239 -33.47 7.67 24.46
N VAL A 240 -32.81 7.83 23.32
CA VAL A 240 -32.83 6.87 22.22
C VAL A 240 -31.95 5.68 22.54
N ILE A 241 -32.53 4.48 22.46
CA ILE A 241 -31.87 3.19 22.70
C ILE A 241 -31.52 2.51 21.37
N ASP A 242 -32.39 2.63 20.36
CA ASP A 242 -32.21 1.98 19.06
C ASP A 242 -32.16 3.02 17.93
N MET A 243 -30.99 3.13 17.28
CA MET A 243 -30.72 3.97 16.11
C MET A 243 -30.43 3.13 14.85
N SER A 244 -30.72 1.82 14.90
CA SER A 244 -30.36 0.91 13.81
C SER A 244 -31.00 1.31 12.48
N SER A 245 -30.21 1.30 11.42
CA SER A 245 -30.66 1.56 10.05
C SER A 245 -31.37 2.90 9.84
N MET A 246 -31.16 3.89 10.73
CA MET A 246 -31.89 5.16 10.70
C MET A 246 -31.80 5.88 9.35
N PHE A 247 -30.65 5.82 8.68
CA PHE A 247 -30.38 6.42 7.36
C PHE A 247 -29.98 5.37 6.31
N LEU A 248 -30.38 4.11 6.48
CA LEU A 248 -30.11 3.04 5.52
C LEU A 248 -30.59 3.44 4.11
N ASP A 249 -29.77 3.29 3.08
CA ASP A 249 -30.12 3.57 1.67
C ASP A 249 -30.55 5.04 1.43
N CYS A 250 -30.08 5.99 2.24
CA CYS A 250 -30.16 7.43 1.96
C CYS A 250 -29.07 7.85 0.95
N ASN A 251 -29.16 7.30 -0.26
CA ASN A 251 -28.11 7.32 -1.28
C ASN A 251 -27.57 8.72 -1.61
N SER A 252 -28.46 9.70 -1.78
CA SER A 252 -28.11 11.07 -2.16
C SER A 252 -27.77 12.00 -0.99
N LEU A 253 -27.75 11.51 0.25
CA LEU A 253 -27.48 12.34 1.41
C LEU A 253 -26.00 12.74 1.45
N THR A 254 -25.71 14.02 1.24
CA THR A 254 -24.32 14.51 1.10
C THR A 254 -23.69 14.94 2.43
N ASN A 255 -24.51 15.39 3.38
CA ASN A 255 -24.08 15.83 4.70
C ASN A 255 -25.20 15.66 5.72
N LEU A 256 -24.83 15.52 7.00
CA LEU A 256 -25.75 15.44 8.11
C LEU A 256 -25.10 16.02 9.37
N ASN A 257 -25.79 16.93 10.06
CA ASN A 257 -25.30 17.48 11.33
C ASN A 257 -25.86 16.69 12.52
N VAL A 258 -25.03 15.82 13.09
CA VAL A 258 -25.33 14.97 14.26
C VAL A 258 -24.38 15.22 15.44
N ALA A 259 -23.58 16.29 15.39
CA ALA A 259 -22.52 16.53 16.37
C ALA A 259 -23.03 16.82 17.80
N ASN A 260 -24.29 17.25 17.93
CA ASN A 260 -24.94 17.57 19.20
C ASN A 260 -25.77 16.40 19.77
N TRP A 261 -25.79 15.25 19.12
CA TRP A 261 -26.57 14.11 19.59
C TRP A 261 -25.97 13.50 20.85
N ASP A 262 -26.78 13.37 21.89
CA ASP A 262 -26.47 12.52 23.05
C ASP A 262 -26.76 11.06 22.70
N THR A 263 -25.71 10.25 22.59
CA THR A 263 -25.77 8.83 22.23
C THR A 263 -25.52 7.91 23.43
N SER A 264 -25.41 8.46 24.65
CA SER A 264 -25.02 7.73 25.88
C SER A 264 -25.99 6.62 26.31
N LYS A 265 -27.18 6.52 25.69
CA LYS A 265 -28.15 5.44 25.91
C LYS A 265 -28.31 4.49 24.72
N ALA A 266 -27.70 4.79 23.58
CA ALA A 266 -27.80 3.96 22.40
C ALA A 266 -27.14 2.59 22.63
N VAL A 267 -27.86 1.53 22.30
CA VAL A 267 -27.41 0.14 22.42
C VAL A 267 -27.13 -0.48 21.04
N SER A 268 -27.87 -0.06 20.01
CA SER A 268 -27.74 -0.55 18.64
C SER A 268 -27.61 0.61 17.64
N MET A 269 -26.56 0.55 16.81
CA MET A 269 -26.31 1.47 15.69
C MET A 269 -26.12 0.70 14.37
N ALA A 270 -26.52 -0.58 14.34
CA ALA A 270 -26.34 -1.46 13.19
C ALA A 270 -26.93 -0.86 11.91
N GLY A 271 -26.13 -0.81 10.85
CA GLY A 271 -26.53 -0.33 9.52
C GLY A 271 -26.96 1.13 9.44
N MET A 272 -26.67 1.96 10.45
CA MET A 272 -27.24 3.31 10.56
C MET A 272 -27.02 4.18 9.31
N PHE A 273 -25.87 4.08 8.65
CA PHE A 273 -25.53 4.81 7.43
C PHE A 273 -25.26 3.88 6.23
N LYS A 274 -25.67 2.61 6.32
CA LYS A 274 -25.46 1.62 5.26
C LYS A 274 -26.03 2.13 3.93
N PHE A 275 -25.26 2.03 2.85
CA PHE A 275 -25.58 2.53 1.51
C PHE A 275 -25.74 4.06 1.37
N CYS A 276 -25.29 4.89 2.33
CA CYS A 276 -25.19 6.34 2.11
C CYS A 276 -24.05 6.69 1.13
N TYR A 277 -24.25 6.46 -0.17
CA TYR A 277 -23.20 6.55 -1.20
C TYR A 277 -22.54 7.92 -1.28
N ASP A 278 -23.32 9.01 -1.20
CA ASP A 278 -22.85 10.38 -1.39
C ASP A 278 -22.38 11.05 -0.08
N LEU A 279 -22.48 10.36 1.07
CA LEU A 279 -22.08 10.91 2.37
C LEU A 279 -20.55 10.94 2.49
N ALA A 280 -19.96 12.11 2.25
CA ALA A 280 -18.50 12.25 2.22
C ALA A 280 -17.86 12.49 3.60
N ARG A 281 -18.59 13.14 4.52
CA ARG A 281 -18.12 13.52 5.85
C ARG A 281 -19.26 13.53 6.85
N ILE A 282 -18.97 13.13 8.08
CA ILE A 282 -19.88 13.22 9.24
C ILE A 282 -19.06 13.40 10.51
N ASP A 283 -19.49 14.31 11.39
CA ASP A 283 -18.83 14.57 12.67
C ASP A 283 -19.49 13.73 13.77
N LEU A 284 -18.71 12.78 14.31
CA LEU A 284 -19.11 11.82 15.35
C LEU A 284 -18.29 12.00 16.64
N SER A 285 -17.52 13.09 16.74
CA SER A 285 -16.50 13.27 17.79
C SER A 285 -17.05 13.37 19.21
N ASN A 286 -18.34 13.70 19.38
CA ASN A 286 -19.02 13.78 20.68
C ASN A 286 -19.83 12.53 21.03
N TRP A 287 -19.83 11.50 20.19
CA TRP A 287 -20.64 10.32 20.44
C TRP A 287 -20.08 9.49 21.60
N ASP A 288 -20.96 9.09 22.51
CA ASP A 288 -20.69 8.11 23.57
C ASP A 288 -21.19 6.74 23.12
N THR A 289 -20.24 5.86 22.79
CA THR A 289 -20.52 4.50 22.33
C THR A 289 -20.40 3.44 23.43
N SER A 290 -20.21 3.84 24.70
CA SER A 290 -19.94 2.93 25.84
C SER A 290 -21.04 1.90 26.14
N LYS A 291 -22.25 2.09 25.61
CA LYS A 291 -23.37 1.14 25.71
C LYS A 291 -23.66 0.38 24.41
N VAL A 292 -23.03 0.74 23.30
CA VAL A 292 -23.29 0.12 22.01
C VAL A 292 -22.72 -1.30 22.00
N THR A 293 -23.55 -2.26 21.62
CA THR A 293 -23.19 -3.68 21.53
C THR A 293 -23.14 -4.20 20.09
N ASN A 294 -23.81 -3.49 19.17
CA ASN A 294 -23.95 -3.87 17.77
C ASN A 294 -23.71 -2.67 16.83
N MET A 295 -22.69 -2.79 15.98
CA MET A 295 -22.33 -1.82 14.95
C MET A 295 -22.25 -2.44 13.55
N VAL A 296 -22.84 -3.63 13.35
CA VAL A 296 -22.79 -4.37 12.07
C VAL A 296 -23.17 -3.47 10.90
N ASP A 297 -22.36 -3.49 9.85
CA ASP A 297 -22.57 -2.75 8.60
C ASP A 297 -22.81 -1.23 8.74
N MET A 298 -22.46 -0.59 9.86
CA MET A 298 -22.87 0.81 10.13
C MET A 298 -22.52 1.77 8.99
N PHE A 299 -21.37 1.62 8.34
CA PHE A 299 -20.93 2.40 7.18
C PHE A 299 -20.77 1.55 5.91
N TYR A 300 -21.41 0.38 5.84
CA TYR A 300 -21.28 -0.49 4.70
C TYR A 300 -21.68 0.24 3.40
N ASN A 301 -20.77 0.28 2.43
CA ASN A 301 -20.94 0.88 1.10
C ASN A 301 -21.17 2.40 1.13
N CYS A 302 -20.61 3.10 2.12
CA CYS A 302 -20.49 4.57 2.11
C CYS A 302 -19.36 5.02 1.17
N ASN A 303 -19.57 4.91 -0.14
CA ASN A 303 -18.52 5.05 -1.16
C ASN A 303 -17.73 6.37 -1.12
N SER A 304 -18.40 7.49 -0.82
CA SER A 304 -17.77 8.82 -0.82
C SER A 304 -17.04 9.16 0.48
N LEU A 305 -17.13 8.30 1.50
CA LEU A 305 -16.57 8.56 2.83
C LEU A 305 -15.03 8.51 2.78
N VAL A 306 -14.39 9.66 2.98
CA VAL A 306 -12.92 9.79 2.85
C VAL A 306 -12.19 9.48 4.17
N GLY A 307 -12.85 9.76 5.30
CA GLY A 307 -12.30 9.59 6.64
C GLY A 307 -13.36 9.83 7.72
N LEU A 308 -13.10 9.31 8.92
CA LEU A 308 -13.95 9.46 10.12
C LEU A 308 -13.08 9.65 11.35
N ASN A 309 -13.52 10.50 12.27
CA ASN A 309 -12.97 10.53 13.62
C ASN A 309 -13.78 9.60 14.54
N VAL A 310 -13.22 8.42 14.82
CA VAL A 310 -13.78 7.40 15.73
C VAL A 310 -12.83 7.07 16.89
N SER A 311 -11.86 7.94 17.13
CA SER A 311 -10.78 7.71 18.10
C SER A 311 -11.25 7.77 19.56
N ASN A 312 -12.41 8.39 19.81
CA ASN A 312 -13.06 8.51 21.12
C ASN A 312 -14.08 7.40 21.40
N TRP A 313 -14.31 6.48 20.47
CA TRP A 313 -15.31 5.43 20.64
C TRP A 313 -14.86 4.40 21.69
N ASP A 314 -15.74 4.11 22.64
CA ASP A 314 -15.62 2.98 23.55
C ASP A 314 -16.27 1.76 22.91
N THR A 315 -15.45 0.84 22.43
CA THR A 315 -15.89 -0.41 21.79
C THR A 315 -15.89 -1.62 22.73
N SER A 316 -15.64 -1.42 24.03
CA SER A 316 -15.48 -2.50 25.02
C SER A 316 -16.70 -3.42 25.15
N ARG A 317 -17.89 -2.98 24.73
CA ARG A 317 -19.12 -3.78 24.74
C ARG A 317 -19.55 -4.32 23.37
N VAL A 318 -18.85 -3.95 22.31
CA VAL A 318 -19.18 -4.38 20.95
C VAL A 318 -18.83 -5.86 20.79
N VAL A 319 -19.78 -6.63 20.29
CA VAL A 319 -19.61 -8.09 20.07
C VAL A 319 -19.44 -8.42 18.60
N ASN A 320 -20.06 -7.65 17.70
CA ASN A 320 -20.02 -7.89 16.26
C ASN A 320 -19.61 -6.61 15.50
N MET A 321 -18.53 -6.71 14.70
CA MET A 321 -17.98 -5.66 13.84
C MET A 321 -18.04 -6.03 12.35
N GLU A 322 -18.85 -7.03 11.98
CA GLU A 322 -19.09 -7.48 10.61
C GLU A 322 -19.39 -6.28 9.71
N GLY A 323 -18.63 -6.19 8.61
CA GLY A 323 -18.86 -5.22 7.54
C GLY A 323 -18.83 -3.73 7.93
N LEU A 324 -18.31 -3.38 9.11
CA LEU A 324 -18.43 -2.03 9.69
C LEU A 324 -18.02 -0.91 8.73
N PHE A 325 -16.95 -1.11 7.96
CA PHE A 325 -16.46 -0.20 6.93
C PHE A 325 -16.36 -0.85 5.54
N ALA A 326 -17.03 -1.99 5.31
CA ALA A 326 -16.93 -2.66 4.02
C ALA A 326 -17.44 -1.77 2.89
N ALA A 327 -16.78 -1.82 1.74
CA ALA A 327 -17.07 -1.03 0.56
C ALA A 327 -17.05 0.50 0.78
N CYS A 328 -16.34 0.99 1.80
CA CYS A 328 -15.96 2.41 1.88
C CYS A 328 -14.80 2.70 0.92
N ILE A 329 -15.06 2.69 -0.39
CA ILE A 329 -14.01 2.69 -1.43
C ILE A 329 -13.06 3.90 -1.34
N SER A 330 -13.52 5.04 -0.83
CA SER A 330 -12.74 6.28 -0.72
C SER A 330 -12.04 6.45 0.63
N LEU A 331 -12.23 5.54 1.58
CA LEU A 331 -11.66 5.63 2.93
C LEU A 331 -10.14 5.48 2.86
N ARG A 332 -9.41 6.54 3.18
CA ARG A 332 -7.94 6.57 3.07
C ARG A 332 -7.23 6.11 4.33
N SER A 333 -7.77 6.48 5.49
CA SER A 333 -7.23 6.15 6.80
C SER A 333 -8.32 6.20 7.86
N ILE A 334 -8.12 5.45 8.94
CA ILE A 334 -9.00 5.48 10.12
C ILE A 334 -8.18 5.16 11.37
N ASN A 335 -8.35 5.98 12.41
CA ASN A 335 -7.66 5.76 13.68
C ASN A 335 -8.54 4.95 14.62
N VAL A 336 -8.20 3.67 14.78
CA VAL A 336 -8.89 2.71 15.66
C VAL A 336 -7.98 2.20 16.79
N THR A 337 -6.87 2.89 17.05
CA THR A 337 -5.86 2.44 18.02
C THR A 337 -6.38 2.37 19.46
N ASN A 338 -7.42 3.14 19.81
CA ASN A 338 -8.01 3.12 21.15
C ASN A 338 -9.13 2.08 21.34
N TRP A 339 -9.46 1.29 20.32
CA TRP A 339 -10.59 0.37 20.38
C TRP A 339 -10.28 -0.86 21.25
N ASP A 340 -11.18 -1.16 22.19
CA ASP A 340 -11.17 -2.41 22.94
C ASP A 340 -12.01 -3.46 22.21
N THR A 341 -11.33 -4.40 21.54
CA THR A 341 -11.97 -5.48 20.79
C THR A 341 -12.05 -6.80 21.57
N SER A 342 -11.79 -6.80 22.88
CA SER A 342 -11.70 -8.01 23.71
C SER A 342 -13.00 -8.83 23.83
N ASN A 343 -14.14 -8.24 23.46
CA ASN A 343 -15.44 -8.90 23.42
C ASN A 343 -15.94 -9.24 22.00
N VAL A 344 -15.21 -8.84 20.96
CA VAL A 344 -15.61 -9.06 19.58
C VAL A 344 -15.44 -10.52 19.20
N THR A 345 -16.48 -11.10 18.58
CA THR A 345 -16.49 -12.48 18.09
C THR A 345 -16.48 -12.59 16.56
N ASP A 346 -16.84 -11.51 15.85
CA ASP A 346 -16.94 -11.47 14.39
C ASP A 346 -16.36 -10.14 13.84
N MET A 347 -15.36 -10.27 12.96
CA MET A 347 -14.71 -9.18 12.22
C MET A 347 -14.77 -9.43 10.70
N SER A 348 -15.66 -10.32 10.25
CA SER A 348 -15.78 -10.66 8.84
C SER A 348 -16.14 -9.44 8.00
N ASN A 349 -15.54 -9.34 6.81
CA ASN A 349 -15.72 -8.22 5.87
C ASN A 349 -15.44 -6.80 6.41
N MET A 350 -14.90 -6.62 7.62
CA MET A 350 -14.87 -5.31 8.31
C MET A 350 -14.30 -4.17 7.47
N PHE A 351 -13.27 -4.44 6.65
CA PHE A 351 -12.64 -3.49 5.73
C PHE A 351 -12.63 -3.99 4.28
N SER A 352 -13.50 -4.93 3.91
CA SER A 352 -13.55 -5.49 2.56
C SER A 352 -13.86 -4.41 1.53
N TYR A 353 -13.26 -4.42 0.33
CA TYR A 353 -13.45 -3.45 -0.74
C TYR A 353 -13.07 -1.99 -0.38
N CYS A 354 -12.26 -1.76 0.67
CA CYS A 354 -11.70 -0.45 0.99
C CYS A 354 -10.54 -0.09 0.04
N TYR A 355 -10.86 0.32 -1.18
CA TYR A 355 -9.87 0.49 -2.24
C TYR A 355 -8.81 1.57 -1.96
N ALA A 356 -9.14 2.66 -1.28
CA ALA A 356 -8.21 3.74 -0.99
C ALA A 356 -7.39 3.54 0.30
N LEU A 357 -7.68 2.50 1.09
CA LEU A 357 -7.04 2.27 2.38
C LEU A 357 -5.65 1.69 2.18
N THR A 358 -4.62 2.36 2.71
CA THR A 358 -3.22 1.97 2.47
C THR A 358 -2.58 1.19 3.60
N SER A 359 -2.91 1.55 4.84
CA SER A 359 -2.32 0.94 6.04
C SER A 359 -3.25 1.02 7.23
N LEU A 360 -3.07 0.09 8.17
CA LEU A 360 -3.77 0.11 9.45
C LEU A 360 -2.85 -0.30 10.60
N ASP A 361 -2.95 0.45 11.69
CA ASP A 361 -2.43 0.02 12.98
C ASP A 361 -3.55 -0.61 13.80
N LEU A 362 -3.58 -1.94 13.83
CA LEU A 362 -4.49 -2.76 14.62
C LEU A 362 -3.74 -3.48 15.75
N SER A 363 -2.59 -2.95 16.17
CA SER A 363 -1.77 -3.57 17.21
C SER A 363 -2.51 -3.72 18.52
N ASN A 364 -3.44 -2.82 18.86
CA ASN A 364 -4.22 -2.90 20.10
C ASN A 364 -5.42 -3.85 20.03
N PHE A 365 -5.72 -4.46 18.88
CA PHE A 365 -6.85 -5.36 18.77
C PHE A 365 -6.58 -6.67 19.53
N ASN A 366 -7.47 -7.01 20.47
CA ASN A 366 -7.50 -8.29 21.14
C ASN A 366 -8.42 -9.25 20.38
N THR A 367 -7.83 -10.11 19.58
CA THR A 367 -8.59 -11.04 18.72
C THR A 367 -8.84 -12.40 19.35
N MET A 368 -8.56 -12.59 20.64
CA MET A 368 -8.64 -13.89 21.32
C MET A 368 -10.05 -14.50 21.32
N LYS A 369 -11.12 -13.69 21.28
CA LYS A 369 -12.51 -14.19 21.20
C LYS A 369 -13.07 -14.25 19.78
N VAL A 370 -12.32 -13.76 18.79
CA VAL A 370 -12.79 -13.70 17.41
C VAL A 370 -12.85 -15.11 16.84
N THR A 371 -13.96 -15.42 16.17
CA THR A 371 -14.23 -16.71 15.54
C THR A 371 -14.34 -16.61 14.01
N ASP A 372 -14.68 -15.44 13.46
CA ASP A 372 -14.75 -15.18 12.02
C ASP A 372 -13.98 -13.90 11.64
N MET A 373 -13.06 -14.03 10.69
CA MET A 373 -12.29 -12.94 10.05
C MET A 373 -12.34 -13.08 8.52
N SER A 374 -13.28 -13.84 7.98
CA SER A 374 -13.38 -14.08 6.55
C SER A 374 -13.56 -12.77 5.80
N TYR A 375 -12.80 -12.63 4.71
CA TYR A 375 -12.81 -11.47 3.82
C TYR A 375 -12.56 -10.11 4.49
N MET A 376 -11.97 -10.06 5.70
CA MET A 376 -11.78 -8.82 6.46
C MET A 376 -11.10 -7.70 5.65
N PHE A 377 -10.14 -8.04 4.80
CA PHE A 377 -9.43 -7.14 3.88
C PHE A 377 -9.51 -7.63 2.42
N ASP A 378 -10.58 -8.33 2.05
CA ASP A 378 -10.78 -8.80 0.68
C ASP A 378 -10.92 -7.63 -0.30
N SER A 379 -10.23 -7.71 -1.44
CA SER A 379 -10.25 -6.73 -2.53
C SER A 379 -9.88 -5.31 -2.07
N CYS A 380 -8.78 -5.18 -1.33
CA CYS A 380 -8.17 -3.92 -0.91
C CYS A 380 -6.80 -3.75 -1.61
N PRO A 381 -6.78 -3.34 -2.90
CA PRO A 381 -5.58 -3.37 -3.73
C PRO A 381 -4.47 -2.43 -3.24
N ASN A 382 -4.82 -1.31 -2.60
CA ASN A 382 -3.82 -0.38 -2.07
C ASN A 382 -3.41 -0.69 -0.63
N PHE A 383 -4.00 -1.70 0.02
CA PHE A 383 -3.72 -2.03 1.41
C PHE A 383 -2.40 -2.81 1.53
N ILE A 384 -1.32 -2.11 1.85
CA ILE A 384 0.05 -2.64 1.78
C ILE A 384 0.66 -2.98 3.14
N SER A 385 0.13 -2.43 4.23
CA SER A 385 0.74 -2.54 5.56
C SER A 385 -0.29 -2.76 6.67
N LEU A 386 -0.04 -3.77 7.51
CA LEU A 386 -0.85 -4.08 8.68
C LEU A 386 0.05 -4.32 9.89
N ASN A 387 -0.19 -3.55 10.95
CA ASN A 387 0.34 -3.86 12.28
C ASN A 387 -0.69 -4.69 13.05
N ALA A 388 -0.39 -5.97 13.31
CA ALA A 388 -1.23 -6.96 13.98
C ALA A 388 -0.47 -7.61 15.16
N LEU A 389 0.30 -6.81 15.90
CA LEU A 389 1.24 -7.28 16.94
C LEU A 389 0.60 -8.09 18.07
N ASN A 390 -0.57 -7.67 18.58
CA ASN A 390 -1.25 -8.34 19.69
C ASN A 390 -2.39 -9.27 19.26
N TRP A 391 -2.45 -9.61 17.97
CA TRP A 391 -3.43 -10.57 17.50
C TRP A 391 -3.14 -11.97 18.04
N ASN A 392 -4.21 -12.68 18.37
CA ASN A 392 -4.21 -14.10 18.68
C ASN A 392 -5.41 -14.76 18.00
N THR A 393 -5.16 -15.36 16.85
CA THR A 393 -6.16 -15.98 15.97
C THR A 393 -6.37 -17.46 16.27
N SER A 394 -5.88 -17.98 17.41
CA SER A 394 -6.00 -19.41 17.76
C SER A 394 -7.45 -19.91 17.86
N ASN A 395 -8.40 -19.02 18.15
CA ASN A 395 -9.83 -19.32 18.21
C ASN A 395 -10.60 -18.97 16.92
N VAL A 396 -9.93 -18.42 15.90
CA VAL A 396 -10.58 -18.06 14.64
C VAL A 396 -10.83 -19.33 13.83
N ILE A 397 -12.11 -19.59 13.57
CA ILE A 397 -12.60 -20.76 12.83
C ILE A 397 -12.54 -20.48 11.32
N ASN A 398 -12.83 -19.25 10.90
CA ASN A 398 -12.95 -18.87 9.50
C ASN A 398 -12.06 -17.66 9.16
N MET A 399 -10.95 -17.90 8.48
CA MET A 399 -10.07 -16.85 7.90
C MET A 399 -10.13 -16.85 6.36
N LYS A 400 -11.21 -17.41 5.78
CA LYS A 400 -11.29 -17.58 4.33
C LYS A 400 -11.18 -16.23 3.60
N GLY A 401 -10.22 -16.14 2.69
CA GLY A 401 -10.06 -14.98 1.81
C GLY A 401 -9.76 -13.68 2.55
N MET A 402 -9.21 -13.76 3.77
CA MET A 402 -9.01 -12.60 4.64
C MET A 402 -8.23 -11.47 3.96
N PHE A 403 -7.29 -11.82 3.08
CA PHE A 403 -6.47 -10.87 2.33
C PHE A 403 -6.60 -11.04 0.81
N ARG A 404 -7.68 -11.67 0.33
CA ARG A 404 -7.82 -12.07 -1.08
C ARG A 404 -7.82 -10.86 -2.01
N GLU A 405 -7.08 -10.96 -3.11
CA GLU A 405 -7.06 -9.98 -4.20
C GLU A 405 -7.57 -10.53 -5.54
N LYS A 406 -8.01 -9.59 -6.39
CA LYS A 406 -8.34 -9.92 -7.79
C LYS A 406 -7.05 -10.10 -8.61
N ALA A 407 -7.17 -10.83 -9.72
CA ALA A 407 -6.00 -11.23 -10.52
C ALA A 407 -5.35 -10.04 -11.22
N ASP A 408 -6.17 -9.02 -11.48
CA ASP A 408 -5.89 -7.77 -12.17
C ASP A 408 -5.63 -6.60 -11.21
N SER A 409 -5.61 -6.84 -9.88
CA SER A 409 -5.23 -5.81 -8.91
C SER A 409 -3.81 -5.32 -9.23
N PRO A 410 -3.58 -3.99 -9.33
CA PRO A 410 -2.28 -3.43 -9.73
C PRO A 410 -1.20 -3.77 -8.71
N ASP A 411 -1.59 -3.82 -7.43
CA ASP A 411 -0.74 -4.06 -6.29
C ASP A 411 -1.29 -5.26 -5.50
N GLN A 412 -0.54 -6.36 -5.53
CA GLN A 412 -0.84 -7.62 -4.84
C GLN A 412 0.09 -7.82 -3.63
N ILE A 413 0.48 -6.70 -3.03
CA ILE A 413 1.58 -6.59 -2.09
C ILE A 413 1.05 -6.40 -0.68
N LEU A 414 1.71 -7.03 0.30
CA LEU A 414 1.33 -6.89 1.70
C LEU A 414 2.53 -7.17 2.62
N ASN A 415 2.67 -6.33 3.65
CA ASN A 415 3.54 -6.55 4.79
C ASN A 415 2.72 -6.56 6.08
N ILE A 416 2.88 -7.60 6.88
CA ILE A 416 2.21 -7.77 8.18
C ILE A 416 3.27 -7.90 9.25
N GLN A 417 3.18 -7.06 10.28
CA GLN A 417 3.94 -7.23 11.52
C GLN A 417 3.06 -7.95 12.54
N THR A 418 3.45 -9.14 12.99
CA THR A 418 2.63 -9.93 13.92
C THR A 418 3.45 -10.94 14.72
N ASN A 419 2.97 -11.28 15.92
CA ASN A 419 3.44 -12.43 16.69
C ASN A 419 2.53 -13.67 16.54
N ASP A 420 1.44 -13.55 15.79
CA ASP A 420 0.45 -14.59 15.63
C ASP A 420 0.96 -15.73 14.74
N GLN A 421 0.92 -16.96 15.27
CA GLN A 421 1.49 -18.11 14.57
C GLN A 421 0.71 -18.49 13.30
N ASN A 422 -0.62 -18.30 13.28
CA ASN A 422 -1.41 -18.65 12.10
C ASN A 422 -1.15 -17.65 10.97
N LEU A 423 -1.05 -16.35 11.27
CA LEU A 423 -0.67 -15.32 10.30
C LEU A 423 0.76 -15.55 9.78
N LEU A 424 1.73 -15.87 10.64
CA LEU A 424 3.10 -16.18 10.20
C LEU A 424 3.17 -17.36 9.22
N THR A 425 2.20 -18.27 9.25
CA THR A 425 2.10 -19.45 8.37
C THR A 425 0.97 -19.39 7.34
N TYR A 426 0.28 -18.24 7.23
CA TYR A 426 -0.89 -18.10 6.36
C TYR A 426 -0.50 -18.24 4.88
N ASN A 427 -1.37 -18.87 4.08
CA ASN A 427 -1.13 -19.06 2.66
C ASN A 427 -1.48 -17.80 1.85
N TYR A 428 -0.64 -16.77 1.96
CA TYR A 428 -0.83 -15.50 1.27
C TYR A 428 -0.91 -15.64 -0.25
N ALA A 429 -0.28 -16.66 -0.84
CA ALA A 429 -0.29 -16.87 -2.29
C ALA A 429 -1.68 -17.28 -2.81
N GLU A 430 -2.49 -18.02 -2.05
CA GLU A 430 -3.89 -18.32 -2.40
C GLU A 430 -4.76 -17.08 -2.45
N ASP A 431 -4.47 -16.12 -1.56
CA ASP A 431 -5.08 -14.80 -1.54
C ASP A 431 -4.44 -13.81 -2.52
N ARG A 432 -3.46 -14.26 -3.32
CA ARG A 432 -2.69 -13.42 -4.26
C ARG A 432 -2.04 -12.23 -3.57
N ARG A 433 -1.44 -12.48 -2.40
CA ARG A 433 -0.64 -11.52 -1.65
C ARG A 433 0.80 -11.98 -1.62
N PHE A 434 1.71 -11.06 -1.93
CA PHE A 434 3.13 -11.31 -2.05
C PHE A 434 3.91 -10.34 -1.16
N PRO A 435 5.07 -10.77 -0.63
CA PRO A 435 5.90 -9.93 0.21
C PRO A 435 6.32 -8.68 -0.54
N TYR A 436 6.44 -7.58 0.19
CA TYR A 436 6.58 -6.28 -0.42
C TYR A 436 7.86 -5.55 -0.07
N GLY A 437 8.60 -5.14 -1.10
CA GLY A 437 9.63 -4.10 -1.06
C GLY A 437 10.57 -4.16 -2.26
N PRO A 438 11.71 -3.46 -2.20
CA PRO A 438 12.62 -3.31 -3.33
C PRO A 438 12.97 -4.62 -4.02
N LYS A 439 12.88 -4.63 -5.36
CA LYS A 439 13.25 -5.77 -6.20
C LYS A 439 14.57 -5.49 -6.92
N PHE A 440 15.33 -6.55 -7.19
CA PHE A 440 16.66 -6.49 -7.79
C PHE A 440 16.72 -7.43 -8.98
N ASP A 441 16.79 -6.86 -10.19
CA ASP A 441 16.91 -7.58 -11.46
C ASP A 441 18.38 -7.58 -11.91
N PRO A 442 19.03 -8.75 -12.03
CA PRO A 442 20.43 -8.82 -12.40
C PRO A 442 20.67 -8.47 -13.88
N ASP A 443 19.65 -8.16 -14.68
CA ASP A 443 19.76 -7.80 -16.11
C ASP A 443 20.61 -8.80 -16.90
N GLY A 444 20.22 -10.07 -16.86
CA GLY A 444 20.98 -11.16 -17.50
C GLY A 444 22.30 -11.53 -16.81
N GLY A 445 22.60 -10.94 -15.65
CA GLY A 445 23.63 -11.42 -14.73
C GLY A 445 23.16 -12.57 -13.84
N ILE A 446 24.08 -13.06 -13.00
CA ILE A 446 23.90 -14.16 -12.07
C ILE A 446 24.29 -13.69 -10.66
N PHE A 447 23.39 -13.87 -9.70
CA PHE A 447 23.61 -13.58 -8.28
C PHE A 447 24.65 -14.50 -7.65
N PRO A 448 25.23 -14.14 -6.48
CA PRO A 448 26.23 -14.97 -5.79
C PRO A 448 25.76 -16.38 -5.42
N ASP A 449 24.45 -16.61 -5.33
CA ASP A 449 23.86 -17.95 -5.09
C ASP A 449 23.59 -18.74 -6.38
N GLY A 450 24.02 -18.24 -7.54
CA GLY A 450 23.86 -18.89 -8.84
C GLY A 450 22.51 -18.64 -9.54
N THR A 451 21.62 -17.84 -8.94
CA THR A 451 20.31 -17.53 -9.53
C THR A 451 20.37 -16.34 -10.49
N SER A 452 19.53 -16.31 -11.53
CA SER A 452 19.44 -15.19 -12.48
C SER A 452 18.06 -14.51 -12.48
N THR A 453 17.17 -14.92 -11.59
CA THR A 453 15.81 -14.38 -11.46
C THR A 453 15.78 -13.21 -10.48
N THR A 454 14.93 -12.21 -10.73
CA THR A 454 14.72 -11.04 -9.86
C THR A 454 14.53 -11.45 -8.38
N LYS A 455 15.26 -10.80 -7.48
CA LYS A 455 15.17 -11.02 -6.03
C LYS A 455 14.36 -9.92 -5.35
N SER A 456 13.47 -10.31 -4.45
CA SER A 456 12.75 -9.38 -3.56
C SER A 456 13.49 -9.24 -2.22
N TYR A 457 13.60 -8.02 -1.70
CA TYR A 457 14.24 -7.77 -0.40
C TYR A 457 13.46 -8.38 0.78
N PHE A 458 12.13 -8.28 0.72
CA PHE A 458 11.24 -8.97 1.65
C PHE A 458 10.88 -10.34 1.07
N SER A 459 11.09 -11.38 1.88
CA SER A 459 10.88 -12.77 1.47
C SER A 459 9.59 -13.38 2.04
N LYS A 460 8.89 -12.69 2.95
CA LYS A 460 7.65 -13.12 3.61
C LYS A 460 6.70 -11.95 3.80
N VAL A 461 5.40 -12.21 3.64
CA VAL A 461 4.33 -11.22 3.88
C VAL A 461 4.24 -10.89 5.36
N ALA A 462 4.15 -11.90 6.21
CA ALA A 462 4.12 -11.74 7.66
C ALA A 462 5.49 -11.98 8.30
N MET A 463 5.86 -11.10 9.23
CA MET A 463 7.12 -11.13 9.96
C MET A 463 6.90 -10.78 11.43
N THR A 464 7.74 -11.36 12.29
CA THR A 464 7.82 -10.94 13.69
C THR A 464 8.30 -9.50 13.83
N PRO A 465 7.99 -8.79 14.92
CA PRO A 465 8.51 -7.45 15.18
C PRO A 465 10.03 -7.34 15.00
N ASN A 466 10.80 -8.31 15.49
CA ASN A 466 12.26 -8.29 15.35
C ASN A 466 12.71 -8.45 13.89
N GLU A 467 12.10 -9.36 13.13
CA GLU A 467 12.37 -9.52 11.69
C GLU A 467 12.02 -8.24 10.92
N TYR A 468 10.85 -7.66 11.21
CA TYR A 468 10.37 -6.44 10.56
C TYR A 468 11.28 -5.25 10.84
N GLN A 469 11.61 -5.00 12.11
CA GLN A 469 12.53 -3.94 12.51
C GLN A 469 13.91 -4.10 11.87
N ASN A 470 14.44 -5.33 11.84
CA ASN A 470 15.71 -5.59 11.16
C ASN A 470 15.65 -5.30 9.66
N LYS A 471 14.50 -5.49 9.00
CA LYS A 471 14.33 -5.28 7.56
C LYS A 471 14.13 -3.82 7.18
N ILE A 472 13.49 -3.00 8.01
CA ILE A 472 13.18 -1.61 7.64
C ILE A 472 14.32 -0.63 7.88
N THR A 473 15.43 -1.04 8.51
CA THR A 473 16.60 -0.14 8.66
C THR A 473 17.41 0.00 7.37
N LEU A 474 17.93 1.20 7.10
CA LEU A 474 18.83 1.46 5.98
C LEU A 474 20.12 0.64 6.05
N SER A 475 20.64 0.38 7.25
CA SER A 475 21.88 -0.38 7.45
C SER A 475 21.72 -1.81 6.96
N SER A 476 20.68 -2.51 7.42
CA SER A 476 20.39 -3.88 6.98
C SER A 476 20.08 -3.96 5.49
N PHE A 477 19.36 -2.97 4.96
CA PHE A 477 19.07 -2.91 3.53
C PHE A 477 20.35 -2.75 2.69
N ARG A 478 21.28 -1.87 3.10
CA ARG A 478 22.57 -1.69 2.43
C ARG A 478 23.45 -2.93 2.52
N GLU A 479 23.46 -3.63 3.66
CA GLU A 479 24.19 -4.89 3.81
C GLU A 479 23.63 -5.97 2.89
N TYR A 480 22.30 -6.09 2.81
CA TYR A 480 21.65 -7.03 1.88
C TYR A 480 22.06 -6.77 0.43
N ILE A 481 22.04 -5.51 -0.01
CA ILE A 481 22.36 -5.14 -1.40
C ILE A 481 23.80 -5.53 -1.77
N LYS A 482 24.76 -5.25 -0.88
CA LYS A 482 26.16 -5.67 -1.08
C LYS A 482 26.29 -7.19 -1.20
N GLY A 483 25.47 -7.93 -0.44
CA GLY A 483 25.43 -9.38 -0.47
C GLY A 483 24.84 -9.98 -1.76
N ILE A 484 24.18 -9.19 -2.61
CA ILE A 484 23.52 -9.64 -3.83
C ILE A 484 24.10 -9.01 -5.11
N GLU A 485 25.32 -8.48 -5.09
CA GLU A 485 25.96 -7.97 -6.31
C GLU A 485 26.09 -9.08 -7.38
N PRO A 486 25.47 -8.93 -8.58
CA PRO A 486 25.48 -9.96 -9.60
C PRO A 486 26.78 -9.94 -10.42
N THR A 487 27.00 -10.99 -11.19
CA THR A 487 28.10 -11.10 -12.18
C THR A 487 27.54 -11.35 -13.58
N LYS A 488 28.16 -10.80 -14.62
CA LYS A 488 27.73 -10.97 -16.02
C LYS A 488 28.95 -11.15 -16.92
N GLU A 489 28.84 -12.03 -17.90
CA GLU A 489 29.94 -12.33 -18.81
C GLU A 489 30.39 -11.07 -19.58
N MET A 490 31.71 -10.87 -19.71
CA MET A 490 32.35 -9.72 -20.37
C MET A 490 31.87 -8.35 -19.87
N ASN A 491 31.32 -8.25 -18.65
CA ASN A 491 30.84 -6.99 -18.11
C ASN A 491 31.16 -6.86 -16.61
N ASN A 492 31.54 -5.66 -16.17
CA ASN A 492 31.66 -5.33 -14.76
C ASN A 492 30.34 -4.75 -14.25
N PHE A 493 29.87 -5.25 -13.10
CA PHE A 493 28.78 -4.63 -12.37
C PHE A 493 29.21 -3.25 -11.90
N SER A 494 28.37 -2.25 -12.14
CA SER A 494 28.65 -0.86 -11.77
C SER A 494 27.84 -0.45 -10.55
N VAL A 495 26.52 -0.44 -10.68
CA VAL A 495 25.60 0.04 -9.64
C VAL A 495 24.18 -0.47 -9.92
N TRP A 496 23.38 -0.52 -8.86
CA TRP A 496 21.93 -0.69 -8.96
C TRP A 496 21.27 0.63 -9.38
N THR A 497 20.50 0.62 -10.47
CA THR A 497 19.79 1.81 -10.97
C THR A 497 18.29 1.57 -11.03
N ASN A 498 17.47 2.62 -10.88
CA ASN A 498 16.04 2.54 -11.14
C ASN A 498 15.63 3.55 -12.23
N THR A 499 14.53 3.28 -12.92
CA THR A 499 13.85 4.27 -13.76
C THR A 499 12.83 4.96 -12.85
N PRO A 500 12.95 6.26 -12.50
CA PRO A 500 13.49 7.37 -13.29
C PRO A 500 14.69 8.08 -12.62
N GLY A 501 15.87 7.45 -12.60
CA GLY A 501 17.13 8.16 -12.34
C GLY A 501 17.38 8.55 -10.88
N LYS A 502 16.73 7.90 -9.90
CA LYS A 502 17.15 8.05 -8.50
C LYS A 502 18.44 7.27 -8.29
N ASN A 503 19.50 7.98 -7.91
CA ASN A 503 20.71 7.35 -7.41
C ASN A 503 20.41 6.70 -6.04
N PHE A 504 20.81 5.43 -5.89
CA PHE A 504 20.75 4.64 -4.66
C PHE A 504 21.24 5.40 -3.42
N ASP A 505 22.23 6.29 -3.57
CA ASP A 505 22.81 7.06 -2.47
C ASP A 505 21.83 8.03 -1.78
N LYS A 506 20.64 8.27 -2.35
CA LYS A 506 19.64 9.21 -1.82
C LYS A 506 18.49 8.57 -1.04
N ILE A 507 18.50 7.25 -0.82
CA ILE A 507 17.42 6.56 -0.11
C ILE A 507 17.48 6.89 1.39
N THR A 508 16.38 7.43 1.93
CA THR A 508 16.22 7.80 3.34
C THR A 508 15.34 6.82 4.13
N ASN A 509 14.48 6.06 3.45
CA ASN A 509 13.60 5.06 4.06
C ASN A 509 13.41 3.87 3.09
N VAL A 510 13.57 2.64 3.60
CA VAL A 510 13.35 1.42 2.80
C VAL A 510 11.90 1.33 2.32
N LEU A 511 10.96 1.84 3.13
CA LEU A 511 9.53 1.83 2.82
C LEU A 511 9.12 2.80 1.71
N ASP A 512 10.00 3.72 1.26
CA ASP A 512 9.71 4.61 0.13
C ASP A 512 10.03 3.96 -1.22
N GLU A 513 10.89 2.93 -1.22
CA GLU A 513 11.41 2.27 -2.42
C GLU A 513 10.67 0.98 -2.74
N ILE A 514 9.46 0.89 -2.24
CA ILE A 514 8.69 -0.33 -2.13
C ILE A 514 8.13 -0.82 -3.48
N HIS A 515 7.78 0.11 -4.38
CA HIS A 515 7.45 -0.18 -5.78
C HIS A 515 8.68 -0.14 -6.71
N THR A 516 9.88 0.03 -6.16
CA THR A 516 11.09 0.21 -6.95
C THR A 516 11.68 -1.14 -7.36
N THR A 517 11.89 -1.31 -8.67
CA THR A 517 12.76 -2.35 -9.21
C THR A 517 14.09 -1.73 -9.60
N TYR A 518 15.15 -2.19 -8.94
CA TYR A 518 16.52 -1.86 -9.28
C TYR A 518 17.04 -2.85 -10.31
N ILE A 519 17.65 -2.33 -11.36
CA ILE A 519 18.24 -3.09 -12.46
C ILE A 519 19.75 -2.93 -12.37
N ALA A 520 20.46 -4.05 -12.47
CA ALA A 520 21.92 -4.05 -12.49
C ALA A 520 22.43 -3.34 -13.74
N ASN A 521 23.29 -2.33 -13.57
CA ASN A 521 23.94 -1.65 -14.67
C ASN A 521 25.34 -2.21 -14.91
N TRP A 522 25.70 -2.34 -16.18
CA TRP A 522 26.86 -3.09 -16.66
C TRP A 522 27.77 -2.21 -17.53
N HIS A 523 29.08 -2.37 -17.40
CA HIS A 523 30.06 -1.80 -18.34
C HIS A 523 30.83 -2.92 -19.05
N PRO A 524 30.94 -2.89 -20.40
CA PRO A 524 31.68 -3.89 -21.15
C PRO A 524 33.15 -3.94 -20.71
N ILE A 525 33.66 -5.16 -20.58
CA ILE A 525 35.09 -5.41 -20.43
C ILE A 525 35.67 -5.47 -21.84
N ILE A 526 36.21 -4.34 -22.31
CA ILE A 526 36.85 -4.28 -23.62
C ILE A 526 38.27 -4.85 -23.50
N THR A 527 38.66 -5.77 -24.39
CA THR A 527 40.05 -6.22 -24.53
C THR A 527 40.91 -5.06 -25.05
N PRO A 528 41.93 -4.59 -24.31
CA PRO A 528 42.83 -3.52 -24.76
C PRO A 528 43.54 -3.86 -26.07
N ASN A 529 43.82 -2.86 -26.91
CA ASN A 529 44.55 -3.05 -28.16
C ASN A 529 46.03 -3.46 -27.97
N ILE A 530 46.60 -4.13 -28.98
CA ILE A 530 47.95 -4.76 -28.96
C ILE A 530 49.04 -3.74 -29.33
N PRO A 531 50.20 -3.71 -28.64
CA PRO A 531 51.35 -2.88 -29.01
C PRO A 531 51.95 -3.21 -30.39
N ASP A 532 52.42 -2.19 -31.11
CA ASP A 532 53.12 -2.35 -32.39
C ASP A 532 54.32 -3.30 -32.26
N GLY A 533 54.48 -4.24 -33.21
CA GLY A 533 55.55 -5.25 -33.20
C GLY A 533 55.29 -6.49 -32.35
N SER A 534 54.20 -6.51 -31.59
CA SER A 534 53.71 -7.68 -30.84
C SER A 534 52.56 -8.36 -31.58
N THR A 535 52.33 -9.63 -31.31
CA THR A 535 51.13 -10.35 -31.78
C THR A 535 50.34 -10.89 -30.61
N SER A 536 49.02 -10.92 -30.76
CA SER A 536 48.18 -11.74 -29.90
C SER A 536 48.29 -13.20 -30.32
N PRO A 537 48.36 -14.18 -29.39
CA PRO A 537 48.25 -15.58 -29.76
C PRO A 537 46.87 -15.83 -30.41
N ASP A 538 46.83 -16.49 -31.58
CA ASP A 538 45.59 -16.95 -32.24
C ASP A 538 44.69 -17.84 -31.35
N SER A 539 45.17 -18.22 -30.15
CA SER A 539 44.60 -19.20 -29.23
C SER A 539 44.14 -18.65 -27.89
N VAL A 540 44.21 -17.33 -27.62
CA VAL A 540 43.49 -16.80 -26.44
C VAL A 540 42.02 -16.77 -26.79
N SER A 541 41.33 -17.87 -26.46
CA SER A 541 39.87 -17.87 -26.46
C SER A 541 39.39 -16.61 -25.73
N PRO A 542 38.45 -15.84 -26.29
CA PRO A 542 37.82 -14.72 -25.59
C PRO A 542 37.33 -15.12 -24.18
N LEU A 543 37.01 -16.41 -24.01
CA LEU A 543 36.51 -17.05 -22.80
C LEU A 543 37.60 -17.32 -21.72
N SER A 544 38.89 -17.25 -22.06
CA SER A 544 39.94 -17.50 -21.05
C SER A 544 40.08 -16.30 -20.12
N ARG A 545 39.89 -16.56 -18.81
CA ARG A 545 40.05 -15.56 -17.74
C ARG A 545 41.52 -15.20 -17.46
N LEU A 546 42.46 -16.04 -17.87
CA LEU A 546 43.90 -15.82 -17.74
C LEU A 546 44.59 -16.21 -19.05
N GLY A 547 45.50 -15.38 -19.57
CA GLY A 547 46.20 -15.68 -20.82
C GLY A 547 47.28 -14.65 -21.17
N ILE A 548 48.20 -15.02 -22.06
CA ILE A 548 49.15 -14.06 -22.66
C ILE A 548 48.37 -13.20 -23.65
N ALA A 549 48.21 -11.91 -23.36
CA ALA A 549 47.46 -10.98 -24.21
C ALA A 549 48.20 -10.66 -25.51
N TYR A 550 49.50 -10.47 -25.44
CA TYR A 550 50.38 -10.23 -26.58
C TYR A 550 51.83 -10.52 -26.20
N TYR A 551 52.67 -10.84 -27.19
CA TYR A 551 54.09 -11.14 -27.00
C TYR A 551 54.92 -10.71 -28.23
N PRO A 552 56.24 -10.51 -28.08
CA PRO A 552 57.12 -10.11 -29.19
C PRO A 552 57.28 -11.24 -30.22
N THR A 553 57.30 -10.88 -31.50
CA THR A 553 57.32 -11.86 -32.60
C THR A 553 58.71 -12.22 -33.11
N ILE A 554 59.58 -11.23 -33.35
CA ILE A 554 60.89 -11.43 -33.97
C ILE A 554 61.93 -10.55 -33.27
N LEU A 555 63.02 -11.18 -32.83
CA LEU A 555 64.22 -10.49 -32.39
C LEU A 555 65.29 -10.64 -33.47
N THR A 556 65.81 -9.52 -33.99
CA THR A 556 66.86 -9.56 -35.01
C THR A 556 68.18 -9.06 -34.42
N ILE A 557 69.21 -9.89 -34.55
CA ILE A 557 70.58 -9.52 -34.20
C ILE A 557 71.29 -9.13 -35.49
N PRO A 558 71.90 -7.94 -35.58
CA PRO A 558 72.63 -7.55 -36.77
C PRO A 558 73.84 -8.47 -36.98
N LYS A 559 74.30 -8.59 -38.23
CA LYS A 559 75.56 -9.27 -38.55
C LYS A 559 76.67 -8.63 -37.71
N THR A 560 77.30 -9.42 -36.86
CA THR A 560 78.28 -8.97 -35.87
C THR A 560 79.58 -9.75 -36.07
N GLU A 561 80.71 -9.05 -36.06
CA GLU A 561 82.04 -9.66 -36.04
C GLU A 561 82.36 -10.05 -34.58
N LEU A 562 82.78 -11.30 -34.38
CA LEU A 562 83.12 -11.82 -33.06
C LEU A 562 84.59 -11.56 -32.73
N ASN A 563 84.87 -11.29 -31.45
CA ASN A 563 86.24 -11.18 -30.95
C ASN A 563 86.95 -12.54 -31.01
N GLU A 564 88.29 -12.57 -30.93
CA GLU A 564 89.06 -13.82 -30.95
C GLU A 564 88.80 -14.71 -29.71
N SER A 565 88.42 -14.12 -28.57
CA SER A 565 88.01 -14.82 -27.34
C SER A 565 87.36 -13.86 -26.32
N GLY A 566 86.75 -14.43 -25.28
CA GLY A 566 86.16 -13.69 -24.15
C GLY A 566 84.65 -13.45 -24.28
N GLU A 567 84.08 -12.76 -23.28
CA GLU A 567 82.68 -12.37 -23.29
C GLU A 567 82.43 -11.27 -24.33
N GLN A 568 81.34 -11.39 -25.08
CA GLN A 568 80.89 -10.36 -26.01
C GLN A 568 79.42 -10.03 -25.80
N ILE A 569 79.14 -8.73 -25.67
CA ILE A 569 77.79 -8.17 -25.54
C ILE A 569 77.38 -7.60 -26.89
N ILE A 570 76.30 -8.12 -27.45
CA ILE A 570 75.80 -7.77 -28.78
C ILE A 570 74.43 -7.10 -28.61
N PRO A 571 74.25 -5.84 -29.05
CA PRO A 571 72.95 -5.19 -28.98
C PRO A 571 71.96 -5.84 -29.94
N ILE A 572 70.74 -6.09 -29.46
CA ILE A 572 69.63 -6.58 -30.28
C ILE A 572 68.86 -5.36 -30.79
N GLN A 573 68.57 -5.32 -32.09
CA GLN A 573 67.76 -4.24 -32.65
C GLN A 573 66.28 -4.49 -32.35
N THR A 574 65.65 -3.56 -31.63
CA THR A 574 64.27 -3.67 -31.18
C THR A 574 63.55 -2.34 -31.37
N THR A 575 62.35 -2.34 -31.96
CA THR A 575 61.57 -1.11 -32.21
C THR A 575 60.53 -0.79 -31.13
N SER A 576 60.00 -1.80 -30.45
CA SER A 576 59.43 -1.79 -29.09
C SER A 576 58.94 -3.20 -28.85
N LEU A 577 59.17 -3.78 -27.66
CA LEU A 577 58.80 -5.17 -27.40
C LEU A 577 58.13 -5.27 -26.05
N HIS A 578 56.88 -5.69 -26.08
CA HIS A 578 56.05 -5.79 -24.90
C HIS A 578 55.53 -7.22 -24.77
N ILE A 579 55.40 -7.65 -23.53
CA ILE A 579 54.65 -8.86 -23.20
C ILE A 579 53.53 -8.53 -22.23
N GLY A 580 52.31 -8.88 -22.64
CA GLY A 580 51.09 -8.60 -21.92
C GLY A 580 50.48 -9.86 -21.33
N VAL A 581 49.99 -9.81 -20.09
CA VAL A 581 49.16 -10.86 -19.48
C VAL A 581 47.77 -10.29 -19.21
N LYS A 582 46.75 -10.94 -19.78
CA LYS A 582 45.34 -10.72 -19.44
C LYS A 582 45.03 -11.51 -18.17
N ASP A 583 44.65 -10.81 -17.10
CA ASP A 583 44.18 -11.41 -15.85
C ASP A 583 42.79 -10.84 -15.51
N GLN A 584 41.80 -11.74 -15.57
CA GLN A 584 40.40 -11.57 -15.13
C GLN A 584 40.04 -12.63 -14.09
N SER A 585 41.05 -13.31 -13.57
CA SER A 585 40.89 -14.43 -12.68
C SER A 585 40.84 -13.89 -11.25
N ALA A 586 39.61 -13.65 -10.78
CA ALA A 586 39.40 -13.15 -9.43
C ALA A 586 40.02 -14.14 -8.43
N PHE A 587 41.06 -13.71 -7.72
CA PHE A 587 41.69 -14.45 -6.62
C PHE A 587 42.52 -15.68 -7.03
N THR A 588 43.25 -15.62 -8.15
CA THR A 588 44.25 -16.65 -8.50
C THR A 588 45.62 -16.04 -8.77
N SER A 589 46.65 -16.65 -8.19
CA SER A 589 48.05 -16.29 -8.44
C SER A 589 48.58 -16.93 -9.73
N TRP A 590 49.48 -16.25 -10.42
CA TRP A 590 50.10 -16.74 -11.64
C TRP A 590 51.53 -16.23 -11.80
N THR A 591 52.32 -16.96 -12.59
CA THR A 591 53.68 -16.55 -12.98
C THR A 591 53.85 -16.68 -14.49
N LEU A 592 54.50 -15.68 -15.09
CA LEU A 592 54.97 -15.72 -16.48
C LEU A 592 56.49 -15.94 -16.49
N ARG A 593 56.95 -16.97 -17.20
CA ARG A 593 58.36 -17.32 -17.36
C ARG A 593 58.77 -17.33 -18.82
N ALA A 594 60.05 -17.14 -19.10
CA ALA A 594 60.63 -17.22 -20.44
C ALA A 594 61.88 -18.09 -20.48
N GLN A 595 62.09 -18.79 -21.59
CA GLN A 595 63.33 -19.53 -21.87
C GLN A 595 63.69 -19.45 -23.36
N VAL A 596 64.98 -19.37 -23.67
CA VAL A 596 65.51 -19.44 -25.04
C VAL A 596 65.76 -20.91 -25.42
N ARG A 597 65.40 -21.27 -26.66
CA ARG A 597 65.71 -22.55 -27.30
C ARG A 597 66.34 -22.29 -28.65
N TRP A 598 67.60 -22.68 -28.84
CA TRP A 598 68.28 -22.60 -30.13
C TRP A 598 67.83 -23.75 -31.04
N ASP A 599 67.65 -23.48 -32.34
CA ASP A 599 67.04 -24.45 -33.26
C ASP A 599 68.03 -25.53 -33.75
N LYS A 600 69.25 -25.12 -34.13
CA LYS A 600 70.23 -25.98 -34.81
C LYS A 600 71.64 -25.87 -34.27
N ASP A 601 72.25 -24.68 -34.42
CA ASP A 601 73.56 -24.37 -33.84
C ASP A 601 73.30 -23.63 -32.53
N ASP A 602 73.82 -24.13 -31.41
CA ASP A 602 73.56 -23.60 -30.08
C ASP A 602 74.60 -22.56 -29.66
N LEU A 603 74.12 -21.44 -29.14
CA LEU A 603 74.98 -20.49 -28.44
C LEU A 603 74.99 -20.87 -26.95
N SER A 604 75.65 -21.99 -26.64
CA SER A 604 75.66 -22.56 -25.29
C SER A 604 76.11 -21.54 -24.24
N GLY A 605 75.31 -21.38 -23.19
CA GLY A 605 75.55 -20.44 -22.10
C GLY A 605 75.26 -18.97 -22.42
N SER A 606 74.75 -18.67 -23.61
CA SER A 606 74.31 -17.32 -23.95
C SER A 606 73.05 -16.91 -23.20
N SER A 607 72.85 -15.60 -23.03
CA SER A 607 71.64 -15.05 -22.43
C SER A 607 71.23 -13.73 -23.07
N ILE A 608 69.93 -13.46 -23.08
CA ILE A 608 69.36 -12.20 -23.53
C ILE A 608 69.06 -11.38 -22.28
N LEU A 609 69.75 -10.25 -22.12
CA LEU A 609 69.52 -9.33 -21.01
C LEU A 609 68.58 -8.21 -21.42
N SER A 610 67.65 -7.89 -20.53
CA SER A 610 66.81 -6.69 -20.58
C SER A 610 67.32 -5.67 -19.58
N ASN A 611 67.27 -4.39 -19.97
CA ASN A 611 67.53 -3.28 -19.07
C ASN A 611 66.27 -2.77 -18.33
N ASN A 612 65.14 -3.51 -18.37
CA ASN A 612 63.96 -3.12 -17.60
C ASN A 612 64.22 -3.34 -16.09
N GLU A 613 63.84 -2.35 -15.29
CA GLU A 613 63.98 -2.32 -13.83
C GLU A 613 62.82 -3.02 -13.09
N GLY A 614 62.13 -3.96 -13.75
CA GLY A 614 60.98 -4.69 -13.19
C GLY A 614 59.65 -3.94 -13.27
N LYS A 615 59.60 -2.86 -14.06
CA LYS A 615 58.42 -2.00 -14.18
C LYS A 615 57.32 -2.68 -15.00
N VAL A 616 56.16 -2.85 -14.37
CA VAL A 616 54.92 -3.32 -14.98
C VAL A 616 53.93 -2.17 -15.08
N CYS A 617 53.26 -2.07 -16.21
CA CYS A 617 52.17 -1.13 -16.44
C CYS A 617 50.86 -1.88 -16.66
N LYS A 618 49.74 -1.24 -16.32
CA LYS A 618 48.41 -1.66 -16.70
C LYS A 618 48.05 -0.96 -18.01
N ASN A 619 47.61 -1.72 -19.00
CA ASN A 619 47.13 -1.18 -20.27
C ASN A 619 45.66 -0.74 -20.09
N GLU A 620 45.43 0.57 -20.13
CA GLU A 620 44.12 1.20 -19.95
C GLU A 620 43.49 1.65 -21.28
N ASN A 621 43.99 1.16 -22.42
CA ASN A 621 43.45 1.47 -23.73
C ASN A 621 41.95 1.07 -23.83
N ASN A 622 41.16 1.91 -24.49
CA ASN A 622 39.71 1.76 -24.61
C ASN A 622 39.27 0.64 -25.59
N GLY A 623 40.23 -0.06 -26.22
CA GLY A 623 40.03 -1.12 -27.20
C GLY A 623 39.43 -0.65 -28.54
N ILE A 624 39.34 0.66 -28.77
CA ILE A 624 38.85 1.27 -30.01
C ILE A 624 39.99 2.01 -30.72
N ASP A 625 40.81 2.75 -29.98
CA ASP A 625 41.93 3.52 -30.52
C ASP A 625 43.21 2.67 -30.60
N PRO A 626 44.04 2.81 -31.66
CA PRO A 626 45.31 2.10 -31.76
C PRO A 626 46.16 2.26 -30.50
N PHE A 627 46.91 1.22 -30.12
CA PHE A 627 47.76 1.25 -28.93
C PHE A 627 48.71 2.44 -28.97
N ARG A 628 48.84 3.12 -27.82
CA ARG A 628 49.85 4.15 -27.61
C ARG A 628 50.56 3.92 -26.28
N GLU A 629 51.85 4.23 -26.22
CA GLU A 629 52.64 4.15 -24.98
C GLU A 629 52.01 4.95 -23.81
N GLU A 630 51.24 6.00 -24.11
CA GLU A 630 50.50 6.78 -23.09
C GLU A 630 49.37 6.01 -22.40
N ASP A 631 48.90 4.90 -22.99
CA ASP A 631 47.86 4.02 -22.43
C ASP A 631 48.40 3.10 -21.31
N LEU A 632 49.73 2.97 -21.20
CA LEU A 632 50.39 2.20 -20.16
C LEU A 632 50.53 3.02 -18.87
N LYS A 633 49.80 2.63 -17.82
CA LYS A 633 49.86 3.26 -16.49
C LYS A 633 50.61 2.41 -15.50
N ASP A 634 51.53 3.01 -14.76
CA ASP A 634 52.27 2.32 -13.69
C ASP A 634 51.31 1.63 -12.71
N THR A 635 51.61 0.38 -12.36
CA THR A 635 50.79 -0.40 -11.44
C THR A 635 51.65 -1.20 -10.46
N SER A 636 51.12 -1.40 -9.26
CA SER A 636 51.69 -2.31 -8.25
C SER A 636 50.89 -3.61 -8.11
N GLU A 637 49.89 -3.82 -8.97
CA GLU A 637 49.02 -5.02 -8.94
C GLU A 637 49.78 -6.30 -9.36
N VAL A 638 50.81 -6.15 -10.20
CA VAL A 638 51.65 -7.25 -10.73
C VAL A 638 53.12 -6.87 -10.55
N ILE A 639 53.94 -7.84 -10.17
CA ILE A 639 55.36 -7.66 -9.90
C ILE A 639 56.15 -8.12 -11.13
N GLY A 640 56.99 -7.25 -11.68
CA GLY A 640 57.94 -7.58 -12.73
C GLY A 640 59.34 -7.86 -12.18
N GLU A 641 60.08 -8.76 -12.82
CA GLU A 641 61.46 -9.07 -12.46
C GLU A 641 62.42 -8.01 -13.02
N PRO A 642 63.27 -7.36 -12.21
CA PRO A 642 64.28 -6.42 -12.71
C PRO A 642 65.48 -7.15 -13.33
N HIS A 643 66.18 -6.48 -14.24
CA HIS A 643 67.43 -6.97 -14.85
C HIS A 643 67.33 -8.38 -15.43
N LEU A 644 66.22 -8.64 -16.13
CA LEU A 644 65.88 -9.95 -16.66
C LEU A 644 67.00 -10.52 -17.54
N SER A 645 67.39 -11.77 -17.28
CA SER A 645 68.31 -12.57 -18.11
C SER A 645 67.60 -13.82 -18.61
N ILE A 646 67.18 -13.84 -19.87
CA ILE A 646 66.53 -15.00 -20.50
C ILE A 646 67.63 -15.91 -21.05
N ASN A 647 67.72 -17.13 -20.55
CA ASN A 647 68.69 -18.13 -20.98
C ASN A 647 67.97 -19.47 -21.26
N GLU A 648 68.71 -20.57 -21.36
CA GLU A 648 68.15 -21.90 -21.65
C GLU A 648 67.35 -22.50 -20.48
N MET A 649 67.45 -21.91 -19.28
CA MET A 649 66.61 -22.18 -18.11
C MET A 649 65.46 -21.16 -18.01
N GLU A 650 64.38 -21.52 -17.32
CA GLU A 650 63.21 -20.66 -17.16
C GLU A 650 63.47 -19.47 -16.24
N SER A 651 63.44 -18.27 -16.82
CA SER A 651 63.56 -16.99 -16.10
C SER A 651 62.17 -16.43 -15.77
N LEU A 652 61.98 -15.94 -14.55
CA LEU A 652 60.74 -15.27 -14.14
C LEU A 652 60.65 -13.88 -14.78
N ILE A 653 59.47 -13.52 -15.29
CA ILE A 653 59.21 -12.24 -15.96
C ILE A 653 58.25 -11.39 -15.14
N MET A 654 57.09 -11.96 -14.83
CA MET A 654 56.02 -11.33 -14.06
C MET A 654 55.39 -12.35 -13.12
N SER A 655 54.88 -11.85 -12.00
CA SER A 655 54.07 -12.64 -11.07
C SER A 655 52.97 -11.82 -10.43
N ALA A 656 51.88 -12.48 -10.09
CA ALA A 656 50.76 -11.86 -9.39
C ALA A 656 50.29 -12.74 -8.21
N GLN A 657 49.92 -12.10 -7.10
CA GLN A 657 49.51 -12.75 -5.85
C GLN A 657 48.00 -13.07 -5.83
N ASN A 658 47.45 -13.56 -4.72
CA ASN A 658 46.02 -13.86 -4.61
C ASN A 658 45.20 -12.62 -4.22
N ASP A 659 44.98 -11.69 -5.15
CA ASP A 659 44.21 -10.47 -4.94
C ASP A 659 43.21 -10.23 -6.08
N LYS A 660 42.19 -9.40 -5.84
CA LYS A 660 41.24 -9.00 -6.87
C LYS A 660 41.94 -8.09 -7.89
N ARG A 661 42.13 -8.61 -9.10
CA ARG A 661 42.72 -7.92 -10.24
C ARG A 661 41.90 -8.14 -11.48
N VAL A 662 41.80 -7.10 -12.29
CA VAL A 662 41.18 -7.15 -13.61
C VAL A 662 41.94 -6.18 -14.50
N GLY A 663 42.58 -6.70 -15.54
CA GLY A 663 43.30 -5.87 -16.51
C GLY A 663 44.19 -6.66 -17.47
N VAL A 664 44.89 -5.91 -18.32
CA VAL A 664 46.03 -6.40 -19.10
C VAL A 664 47.29 -5.74 -18.55
N TYR A 665 48.23 -6.56 -18.10
CA TYR A 665 49.46 -6.12 -17.46
C TYR A 665 50.63 -6.28 -18.43
N ASP A 666 51.27 -5.16 -18.74
CA ASP A 666 52.33 -5.00 -19.71
C ASP A 666 53.70 -4.95 -19.03
N TYR A 667 54.63 -5.76 -19.54
CA TYR A 667 56.04 -5.65 -19.24
C TYR A 667 56.80 -5.30 -20.52
N SER A 668 57.39 -4.10 -20.56
CA SER A 668 58.28 -3.70 -21.65
C SER A 668 59.63 -4.43 -21.50
N LEU A 669 60.08 -5.13 -22.53
CA LEU A 669 61.40 -5.76 -22.51
C LEU A 669 62.56 -4.75 -22.63
N GLY A 670 62.26 -3.46 -22.84
CA GLY A 670 63.26 -2.40 -22.93
C GLY A 670 64.29 -2.65 -24.04
N LYS A 671 65.53 -2.23 -23.80
CA LYS A 671 66.68 -2.53 -24.67
C LYS A 671 67.21 -3.93 -24.34
N LEU A 672 67.40 -4.72 -25.38
CA LEU A 672 67.89 -6.09 -25.26
C LEU A 672 69.36 -6.21 -25.72
N THR A 673 70.15 -7.02 -25.01
CA THR A 673 71.51 -7.41 -25.40
C THR A 673 71.69 -8.91 -25.32
N LEU A 674 72.26 -9.53 -26.35
CA LEU A 674 72.74 -10.90 -26.30
C LEU A 674 74.13 -10.91 -25.67
N ILE A 675 74.31 -11.70 -24.61
CA ILE A 675 75.61 -11.97 -24.00
C ILE A 675 76.04 -13.36 -24.41
N ILE A 676 77.21 -13.45 -25.04
CA ILE A 676 77.92 -14.69 -25.31
C ILE A 676 79.11 -14.74 -24.35
N PRO A 677 79.15 -15.68 -23.39
CA PRO A 677 80.17 -15.69 -22.34
C PRO A 677 81.57 -16.01 -22.87
N GLU A 678 81.67 -16.75 -23.97
CA GLU A 678 82.93 -17.12 -24.60
C GLU A 678 82.75 -17.30 -26.11
N VAL A 679 83.18 -16.31 -26.89
CA VAL A 679 82.98 -16.32 -28.35
C VAL A 679 83.92 -17.24 -29.12
N LYS A 680 85.04 -17.68 -28.53
CA LYS A 680 86.01 -18.55 -29.25
C LYS A 680 85.45 -19.91 -29.66
N TYR A 681 84.33 -20.32 -29.05
CA TYR A 681 83.64 -21.58 -29.34
C TYR A 681 82.47 -21.40 -30.33
N VAL A 682 82.22 -20.17 -30.80
CA VAL A 682 81.12 -19.86 -31.70
C VAL A 682 81.64 -19.89 -33.14
N GLU A 683 81.14 -20.85 -33.92
CA GLU A 683 81.50 -20.97 -35.33
C GLU A 683 80.83 -19.87 -36.17
N PRO A 684 81.50 -19.31 -37.21
CA PRO A 684 80.88 -18.35 -38.11
C PRO A 684 79.69 -18.94 -38.88
N ASN A 685 78.47 -18.65 -38.44
CA ASN A 685 77.24 -19.11 -39.11
C ASN A 685 76.03 -18.19 -38.80
N GLN A 686 74.87 -18.55 -39.35
CA GLN A 686 73.57 -17.99 -38.97
C GLN A 686 72.96 -18.82 -37.83
N TYR A 687 72.62 -18.14 -36.73
CA TYR A 687 71.97 -18.74 -35.57
C TYR A 687 70.50 -18.32 -35.49
N SER A 688 69.62 -19.24 -35.14
CA SER A 688 68.19 -18.98 -34.90
C SER A 688 67.71 -19.74 -33.67
N GLY A 689 66.73 -19.17 -33.00
CA GLY A 689 66.12 -19.77 -31.82
C GLY A 689 64.76 -19.14 -31.52
N THR A 690 64.06 -19.77 -30.59
CA THR A 690 62.72 -19.39 -30.14
C THR A 690 62.75 -19.02 -28.66
N ILE A 691 62.07 -17.93 -28.30
CA ILE A 691 61.74 -17.65 -26.89
C ILE A 691 60.39 -18.29 -26.59
N GLN A 692 60.37 -19.20 -25.62
CA GLN A 692 59.15 -19.82 -25.13
C GLN A 692 58.62 -19.05 -23.93
N TRP A 693 57.36 -18.63 -23.99
CA TRP A 693 56.66 -17.92 -22.93
C TRP A 693 55.70 -18.87 -22.21
N ASN A 694 55.95 -19.10 -20.93
CA ASN A 694 55.20 -20.04 -20.10
C ASN A 694 54.40 -19.29 -19.04
N LEU A 695 53.10 -19.11 -19.29
CA LEU A 695 52.16 -18.58 -18.30
C LEU A 695 51.55 -19.74 -17.51
N VAL A 696 51.80 -19.77 -16.22
CA VAL A 696 51.32 -20.83 -15.32
C VAL A 696 50.43 -20.21 -14.26
N SER A 697 49.17 -20.63 -14.23
CA SER A 697 48.32 -20.42 -13.06
C SER A 697 48.79 -21.35 -11.96
N ALA A 698 49.07 -20.83 -10.77
CA ALA A 698 49.20 -21.70 -9.61
C ALA A 698 47.79 -22.19 -9.20
N PRO A 699 47.65 -23.40 -8.62
CA PRO A 699 46.53 -23.69 -7.74
C PRO A 699 46.52 -22.74 -6.54
#